data_AF-A0A2P8CC93-F1
#
_entry.id   AF-A0A2P8CC93-F1
#
_cell.length_a   1.000
_cell.length_b   1.000
_cell.length_c   1.000
_cell.angle_alpha   90.00
_cell.angle_beta   90.00
_cell.angle_gamma   90.00
#
_symmetry.space_group_name_H-M   'P 1'
#
loop_
_entity.id
_entity.type
_entity.pdbx_description
1 polymer ?
#
loop_
_entity_poly.entity_id
_entity_poly.type
_entity_poly.pdbx_seq_one_letter_code
_entity_poly.pdbx_strand_id
1 'polypeptide(L)'
;MRPDAQGTRAGNGKGAGRTADAPTPPPTRPSGLRHTLPADLGASLVVFLVAVPLSLGIAVASGAPLIAGIIAAAVGGIVAGSVGGSAVQVSGPAAGLTVIVAGLVHTYGWQVTCLITVLAGVVQLLLGLFRIARAALAVSPAVIHGMLAGVGATIALAQLHIVLGGAPQSSALANIAELPEQVIDNHNPAVAVGLVTIAVMLVWPRLPALGPIQPGRIPPALAAVGAATALGVLTDWPLERVALPDSFTAAWTGPALPQADQVNGIIVAVATVALVASVESLLAAIAVDRMHDGRRVRLDRELTGQGAANVVSGALGGLPVAGVIVRSTANVRAGARTPLAAVLHGVWVIAFVALFAPAVELIPMAALAGLLVFIGLKMINVAHLRDLRRQHEAGVYAVTLCGVVALGLLEGVLIGFGLALVVSLRRLTRVTVLTEDNGGRRHVVVQGSLTFLGVPRVAQTLRAVPTGAHVDLDLHVDFMDHAAFESIHAWRVDHERTGGTVDIDEVHENWYERNSRNAPPLVKTPPRGLARWWAPWGMRGPSSGPSSGPPSAPAAGLGATSGLLAAGAREYHASTTGRMRAVMGRLAHRQRPKALFIACADSRVVPNLITASGPGDLFTLRNIGNLVPRHNPGGGDDSVGAAIEYAVTVLEVPSIVVCGHSHCGAMRALLEGGADSTDDARLGQLGRWLRHAEHGAPADPSTLGQPPTAEAIRHLSQANILRQLENLLSYPSVQRRSAEGRLELTGLYYDLESARVHVLDERGDRFVALHPEQVPGPAGPVPGEARPDPDPDPDGAGAADVAR
;
A
#
# COMPACT_ATOMS: atom_id res chain seq x y z
N MET A 1 9.38 -44.77 -47.11
CA MET A 1 10.01 -44.24 -48.33
C MET A 1 10.67 -42.90 -47.95
N ARG A 2 11.97 -42.95 -47.66
CA ARG A 2 12.89 -41.80 -47.55
C ARG A 2 13.83 -41.87 -48.77
N PRO A 3 14.44 -40.76 -49.21
CA PRO A 3 15.75 -40.30 -48.71
C PRO A 3 15.77 -38.76 -48.56
N ASP A 4 16.75 -38.01 -48.02
CA ASP A 4 18.00 -38.14 -47.25
C ASP A 4 18.32 -36.67 -46.85
N ALA A 5 18.62 -36.27 -45.61
CA ALA A 5 19.80 -36.53 -44.77
C ALA A 5 21.07 -35.76 -45.17
N GLN A 6 21.53 -34.86 -44.27
CA GLN A 6 22.91 -34.57 -43.82
C GLN A 6 22.82 -33.36 -42.86
N GLY A 7 23.08 -33.44 -41.54
CA GLY A 7 24.34 -33.78 -40.83
C GLY A 7 25.09 -32.46 -40.57
N THR A 8 25.51 -32.03 -39.36
CA THR A 8 26.19 -32.72 -38.25
C THR A 8 26.38 -31.79 -37.02
N ARG A 9 26.30 -32.36 -35.79
CA ARG A 9 27.14 -32.23 -34.54
C ARG A 9 27.96 -30.92 -34.28
N ALA A 10 28.25 -30.43 -33.07
CA ALA A 10 28.10 -30.82 -31.65
C ALA A 10 28.65 -29.68 -30.73
N GLY A 11 28.25 -29.65 -29.45
CA GLY A 11 29.16 -29.44 -28.30
C GLY A 11 29.45 -28.04 -27.73
N ASN A 12 29.32 -27.94 -26.38
CA ASN A 12 29.82 -26.93 -25.41
C ASN A 12 29.15 -25.53 -25.43
N GLY A 13 28.76 -24.89 -24.32
CA GLY A 13 28.96 -25.11 -22.88
C GLY A 13 29.01 -23.73 -22.18
N LYS A 14 28.38 -23.62 -20.99
CA LYS A 14 28.35 -22.46 -20.05
C LYS A 14 27.50 -21.26 -20.51
N GLY A 15 26.58 -20.65 -19.75
CA GLY A 15 26.22 -20.67 -18.34
C GLY A 15 25.89 -19.23 -17.91
N ALA A 16 24.65 -18.91 -17.54
CA ALA A 16 24.26 -17.74 -16.75
C ALA A 16 22.79 -17.85 -16.29
N GLY A 17 22.53 -17.46 -15.04
CA GLY A 17 21.39 -17.89 -14.22
C GLY A 17 20.00 -17.42 -14.67
N ARG A 18 19.02 -18.32 -14.50
CA ARG A 18 17.60 -17.96 -14.49
C ARG A 18 17.25 -17.44 -13.11
N THR A 19 17.00 -16.15 -13.04
CA THR A 19 16.35 -15.44 -11.94
C THR A 19 14.99 -16.06 -11.62
N ALA A 20 14.69 -16.15 -10.33
CA ALA A 20 13.43 -16.64 -9.77
C ALA A 20 12.20 -16.04 -10.47
N ASP A 21 11.20 -16.89 -10.72
CA ASP A 21 9.92 -16.52 -11.32
C ASP A 21 9.22 -15.44 -10.49
N ALA A 22 9.15 -14.24 -11.06
CA ALA A 22 8.17 -13.24 -10.69
C ALA A 22 6.76 -13.78 -11.01
N PRO A 23 5.71 -13.43 -10.24
CA PRO A 23 4.35 -13.83 -10.57
C PRO A 23 4.02 -13.35 -11.98
N THR A 24 3.70 -14.29 -12.87
CA THR A 24 3.28 -13.99 -14.24
C THR A 24 2.06 -13.06 -14.18
N PRO A 25 2.08 -11.89 -14.85
CA PRO A 25 0.91 -11.05 -14.94
C PRO A 25 -0.22 -11.85 -15.63
N PRO A 26 -1.50 -11.62 -15.27
CA PRO A 26 -2.61 -12.29 -15.92
C PRO A 26 -2.53 -12.04 -17.44
N PRO A 27 -2.98 -12.99 -18.28
CA PRO A 27 -2.87 -12.87 -19.72
C PRO A 27 -3.59 -11.59 -20.18
N THR A 28 -2.81 -10.63 -20.67
CA THR A 28 -3.32 -9.44 -21.33
C THR A 28 -4.02 -9.90 -22.61
N ARG A 29 -5.35 -10.02 -22.58
CA ARG A 29 -6.12 -10.23 -23.81
C ARG A 29 -5.76 -9.08 -24.77
N PRO A 30 -5.30 -9.37 -26.00
CA PRO A 30 -5.08 -8.32 -26.98
C PRO A 30 -6.45 -7.82 -27.42
N SER A 31 -6.94 -6.76 -26.78
CA SER A 31 -8.19 -6.10 -27.19
C SER A 31 -7.90 -5.28 -28.44
N GLY A 32 -8.01 -5.91 -29.61
CA GLY A 32 -7.99 -5.17 -30.87
C GLY A 32 -9.05 -4.06 -30.87
N LEU A 33 -8.77 -2.94 -31.54
CA LEU A 33 -9.65 -1.76 -31.65
C LEU A 33 -11.13 -2.12 -31.93
N ARG A 34 -11.39 -3.18 -32.70
CA ARG A 34 -12.74 -3.65 -33.04
C ARG A 34 -13.58 -4.10 -31.83
N HIS A 35 -12.94 -4.57 -30.75
CA HIS A 35 -13.64 -5.01 -29.54
C HIS A 35 -13.86 -3.89 -28.52
N THR A 36 -13.10 -2.80 -28.58
CA THR A 36 -13.24 -1.66 -27.66
C THR A 36 -14.08 -0.53 -28.25
N LEU A 37 -14.13 -0.39 -29.59
CA LEU A 37 -14.82 0.68 -30.28
C LEU A 37 -16.30 0.86 -29.88
N PRO A 38 -17.14 -0.20 -29.77
CA PRO A 38 -18.53 -0.01 -29.35
C PRO A 38 -18.67 0.54 -27.93
N ALA A 39 -17.79 0.10 -27.02
CA ALA A 39 -17.77 0.56 -25.64
C ALA A 39 -17.27 2.01 -25.54
N ASP A 40 -16.18 2.34 -26.23
CA ASP A 40 -15.62 3.69 -26.27
C ASP A 40 -16.56 4.69 -26.96
N LEU A 41 -17.27 4.26 -28.01
CA LEU A 41 -18.29 5.07 -28.69
C LEU A 41 -19.47 5.37 -27.74
N GLY A 42 -20.03 4.35 -27.10
CA GLY A 42 -21.11 4.51 -26.12
C GLY A 42 -20.69 5.42 -24.95
N ALA A 43 -19.49 5.20 -24.41
CA ALA A 43 -18.97 6.03 -23.33
C ALA A 43 -18.72 7.49 -23.77
N SER A 44 -18.20 7.71 -24.98
CA SER A 44 -17.98 9.05 -25.53
C SER A 44 -19.26 9.86 -25.65
N LEU A 45 -20.38 9.22 -26.01
CA LEU A 45 -21.70 9.87 -26.09
C LEU A 45 -22.21 10.25 -24.70
N VAL A 46 -22.11 9.35 -23.72
CA VAL A 46 -22.52 9.64 -22.33
C VAL A 46 -21.73 10.82 -21.76
N VAL A 47 -20.41 10.82 -21.95
CA VAL A 47 -19.53 11.90 -21.46
C VAL A 47 -19.83 13.21 -22.18
N PHE A 48 -20.03 13.18 -23.50
CA PHE A 48 -20.42 14.34 -24.29
C PHE A 48 -21.70 15.01 -23.77
N LEU A 49 -22.75 14.23 -23.53
CA LEU A 49 -24.02 14.74 -23.01
C LEU A 49 -23.90 15.37 -21.61
N VAL A 50 -22.95 14.90 -20.79
CA VAL A 50 -22.64 15.50 -19.47
C VAL A 50 -21.77 16.74 -19.61
N ALA A 51 -20.86 16.76 -20.59
CA ALA A 51 -19.81 17.76 -20.71
C ALA A 51 -20.30 19.10 -21.24
N VAL A 52 -21.23 19.13 -22.21
CA VAL A 52 -21.68 20.39 -22.84
C VAL A 52 -22.31 21.35 -21.83
N PRO A 53 -23.33 20.94 -21.03
CA PRO A 53 -23.93 21.85 -20.04
C PRO A 53 -22.92 22.30 -18.98
N LEU A 54 -22.06 21.38 -18.53
CA LEU A 54 -21.05 21.68 -17.52
C LEU A 54 -19.99 22.66 -18.03
N SER A 55 -19.57 22.54 -19.29
CA SER A 55 -18.61 23.45 -19.91
C SER A 55 -19.15 24.87 -20.05
N LEU A 56 -20.41 25.00 -20.47
CA LEU A 56 -21.08 26.30 -20.56
C LEU A 56 -21.21 26.92 -19.17
N GLY A 57 -21.67 26.16 -18.18
CA GLY A 57 -21.76 26.64 -16.80
C GLY A 57 -20.41 27.13 -16.25
N ILE A 58 -19.33 26.37 -16.46
CA ILE A 58 -18.00 26.78 -16.00
C ILE A 58 -17.53 28.07 -16.71
N ALA A 59 -17.82 28.25 -17.99
CA ALA A 59 -17.49 29.50 -18.69
C ALA A 59 -18.20 30.71 -18.08
N VAL A 60 -19.49 30.57 -17.78
CA VAL A 60 -20.28 31.59 -17.07
C VAL A 60 -19.67 31.90 -15.71
N ALA A 61 -19.38 30.85 -14.92
CA ALA A 61 -18.82 31.01 -13.59
C ALA A 61 -17.41 31.62 -13.59
N SER A 62 -16.67 31.49 -14.68
CA SER A 62 -15.36 32.13 -14.90
C SER A 62 -15.43 33.54 -15.46
N GLY A 63 -16.62 34.08 -15.76
CA GLY A 63 -16.77 35.36 -16.46
C GLY A 63 -16.17 35.35 -17.88
N ALA A 64 -16.01 34.17 -18.47
CA ALA A 64 -15.42 33.97 -19.79
C ALA A 64 -16.51 33.87 -20.87
N PRO A 65 -16.18 34.13 -22.14
CA PRO A 65 -17.09 33.84 -23.25
C PRO A 65 -17.55 32.37 -23.22
N LEU A 66 -18.86 32.12 -23.41
CA LEU A 66 -19.45 30.78 -23.36
C LEU A 66 -18.76 29.79 -24.32
N ILE A 67 -18.37 30.26 -25.50
CA ILE A 67 -17.63 29.48 -26.50
C ILE A 67 -16.27 28.98 -25.98
N ALA A 68 -15.63 29.69 -25.04
CA ALA A 68 -14.35 29.29 -24.48
C ALA A 68 -14.43 27.96 -23.69
N GLY A 69 -15.57 27.69 -23.04
CA GLY A 69 -15.81 26.43 -22.36
C GLY A 69 -16.05 25.25 -23.30
N ILE A 70 -16.66 25.52 -24.47
CA ILE A 70 -16.80 24.55 -25.56
C ILE A 70 -15.43 24.22 -26.15
N ILE A 71 -14.64 25.25 -26.48
CA ILE A 71 -13.26 25.09 -27.02
C ILE A 71 -12.43 24.25 -26.06
N ALA A 72 -12.41 24.59 -24.77
CA ALA A 72 -11.66 23.84 -23.77
C ALA A 72 -12.10 22.38 -23.65
N ALA A 73 -13.39 22.07 -23.80
CA ALA A 73 -13.87 20.69 -23.78
C ALA A 73 -13.46 19.91 -25.03
N ALA A 74 -13.58 20.52 -26.20
CA ALA A 74 -13.16 19.92 -27.45
C ALA A 74 -11.65 19.65 -27.45
N VAL A 75 -10.84 20.66 -27.11
CA VAL A 75 -9.38 20.56 -27.03
C VAL A 75 -8.94 19.58 -25.93
N GLY A 76 -9.57 19.62 -24.76
CA GLY A 76 -9.28 18.67 -23.69
C GLY A 76 -9.57 17.22 -24.07
N GLY A 77 -10.67 16.96 -24.77
CA GLY A 77 -10.99 15.62 -25.30
C GLY A 77 -10.00 15.17 -26.38
N ILE A 78 -9.74 16.02 -27.38
CA ILE A 78 -8.92 15.67 -28.55
C ILE A 78 -7.43 15.67 -28.22
N VAL A 79 -6.89 16.78 -27.73
CA VAL A 79 -5.44 16.96 -27.53
C VAL A 79 -4.97 16.20 -26.29
N ALA A 80 -5.61 16.41 -25.14
CA ALA A 80 -5.20 15.68 -23.93
C ALA A 80 -5.49 14.18 -24.06
N GLY A 81 -6.61 13.78 -24.69
CA GLY A 81 -6.91 12.38 -24.96
C GLY A 81 -5.92 11.70 -25.92
N SER A 82 -5.39 12.43 -26.91
CA SER A 82 -4.42 11.86 -27.88
C SER A 82 -2.99 11.80 -27.34
N VAL A 83 -2.56 12.84 -26.64
CA VAL A 83 -1.17 12.97 -26.15
C VAL A 83 -0.99 12.36 -24.76
N GLY A 84 -2.04 12.41 -23.94
CA GLY A 84 -2.06 12.05 -22.53
C GLY A 84 -1.63 10.62 -22.20
N GLY A 85 -1.42 10.41 -20.91
CA GLY A 85 -0.91 9.18 -20.33
C GLY A 85 -2.02 8.23 -19.87
N SER A 86 -3.21 8.75 -19.59
CA SER A 86 -4.37 8.00 -19.12
C SER A 86 -5.05 7.21 -20.24
N ALA A 87 -5.79 6.16 -19.89
CA ALA A 87 -6.61 5.40 -20.83
C ALA A 87 -8.06 5.90 -20.89
N VAL A 88 -8.55 6.57 -19.84
CA VAL A 88 -9.98 6.82 -19.66
C VAL A 88 -10.29 8.21 -19.08
N GLN A 89 -9.26 8.97 -18.72
CA GLN A 89 -9.44 10.35 -18.25
C GLN A 89 -9.97 11.22 -19.38
N VAL A 90 -10.88 12.11 -19.01
CA VAL A 90 -11.44 13.13 -19.90
C VAL A 90 -11.10 14.49 -19.33
N SER A 91 -10.39 15.28 -20.11
CA SER A 91 -10.04 16.65 -19.77
C SER A 91 -10.99 17.65 -20.38
N GLY A 92 -11.06 18.83 -19.76
CA GLY A 92 -11.86 19.95 -20.21
C GLY A 92 -11.74 21.12 -19.23
N PRO A 93 -12.64 22.12 -19.32
CA PRO A 93 -12.66 23.19 -18.34
C PRO A 93 -12.97 22.61 -16.95
N ALA A 94 -12.17 23.02 -15.97
CA ALA A 94 -12.22 22.47 -14.62
C ALA A 94 -12.82 23.45 -13.62
N ALA A 95 -13.63 22.90 -12.72
CA ALA A 95 -14.29 23.65 -11.67
C ALA A 95 -13.30 24.34 -10.72
N GLY A 96 -12.19 23.70 -10.33
CA GLY A 96 -11.23 24.33 -9.42
C GLY A 96 -10.50 25.52 -10.02
N LEU A 97 -10.30 25.55 -11.34
CA LEU A 97 -9.72 26.70 -12.02
C LEU A 97 -10.72 27.86 -12.18
N THR A 98 -12.01 27.65 -11.95
CA THR A 98 -13.06 28.63 -12.27
C THR A 98 -12.86 29.97 -11.56
N VAL A 99 -12.60 29.93 -10.25
CA VAL A 99 -12.40 31.12 -9.41
C VAL A 99 -11.11 31.85 -9.78
N ILE A 100 -10.04 31.09 -10.04
CA ILE A 100 -8.75 31.66 -10.48
C ILE A 100 -8.94 32.39 -11.81
N VAL A 101 -9.57 31.74 -12.79
CA VAL A 101 -9.84 32.34 -14.09
C VAL A 101 -10.73 33.57 -13.96
N ALA A 102 -11.80 33.54 -13.16
CA ALA A 102 -12.64 34.72 -12.92
C ALA A 102 -11.82 35.92 -12.43
N GLY A 103 -10.91 35.70 -11.47
CA GLY A 103 -10.00 36.74 -10.98
C GLY A 103 -9.03 37.25 -12.05
N LEU A 104 -8.50 36.35 -12.89
CA LEU A 104 -7.60 36.73 -14.00
C LEU A 104 -8.33 37.52 -15.09
N VAL A 105 -9.56 37.13 -15.43
CA VAL A 105 -10.38 37.84 -16.42
C VAL A 105 -10.73 39.23 -15.90
N HIS A 106 -11.11 39.35 -14.63
CA HIS A 106 -11.39 40.64 -14.01
C HIS A 106 -10.15 41.55 -13.95
N THR A 107 -8.96 40.98 -13.69
CA THR A 107 -7.73 41.76 -13.48
C THR A 107 -7.00 42.10 -14.78
N TYR A 108 -6.88 41.14 -15.70
CA TYR A 108 -6.05 41.24 -16.91
C TYR A 108 -6.87 41.21 -18.21
N GLY A 109 -8.16 40.90 -18.14
CA GLY A 109 -9.00 40.68 -19.31
C GLY A 109 -8.88 39.28 -19.91
N TRP A 110 -9.84 38.95 -20.78
CA TRP A 110 -9.96 37.61 -21.36
C TRP A 110 -8.78 37.21 -22.26
N GLN A 111 -8.33 38.11 -23.14
CA GLN A 111 -7.25 37.82 -24.08
C GLN A 111 -5.88 37.60 -23.39
N VAL A 112 -5.58 38.36 -22.33
CA VAL A 112 -4.35 38.14 -21.54
C VAL A 112 -4.49 36.85 -20.73
N THR A 113 -5.68 36.51 -20.25
CA THR A 113 -5.95 35.21 -19.60
C THR A 113 -5.72 34.03 -20.55
N CYS A 114 -6.06 34.19 -21.83
CA CYS A 114 -5.72 33.21 -22.87
C CYS A 114 -4.20 33.04 -23.00
N LEU A 115 -3.42 34.13 -22.96
CA LEU A 115 -1.95 34.06 -22.96
C LEU A 115 -1.41 33.36 -21.70
N ILE A 116 -1.94 33.68 -20.52
CA ILE A 116 -1.60 33.02 -19.26
C ILE A 116 -1.82 31.51 -19.39
N THR A 117 -2.92 31.09 -20.02
CA THR A 117 -3.26 29.68 -20.27
C THR A 117 -2.24 29.01 -21.19
N VAL A 118 -1.82 29.69 -22.27
CA VAL A 118 -0.77 29.19 -23.17
C VAL A 118 0.54 28.97 -22.41
N LEU A 119 1.00 30.00 -21.68
CA LEU A 119 2.25 29.95 -20.94
C LEU A 119 2.21 28.90 -19.82
N ALA A 120 1.07 28.76 -19.14
CA ALA A 120 0.86 27.70 -18.16
C ALA A 120 0.99 26.30 -18.80
N GLY A 121 0.44 26.12 -20.00
CA GLY A 121 0.60 24.90 -20.78
C GLY A 121 2.07 24.60 -21.13
N VAL A 122 2.86 25.63 -21.47
CA VAL A 122 4.31 25.49 -21.69
C VAL A 122 5.02 25.03 -20.42
N VAL A 123 4.71 25.62 -19.26
CA VAL A 123 5.26 25.19 -17.97
C VAL A 123 4.91 23.73 -17.70
N GLN A 124 3.67 23.30 -17.94
CA GLN A 124 3.25 21.90 -17.77
C GLN A 124 3.99 20.93 -18.71
N LEU A 125 4.19 21.32 -19.97
CA LEU A 125 5.00 20.54 -20.92
C LEU A 125 6.42 20.33 -20.39
N LEU A 126 7.05 21.37 -19.86
CA LEU A 126 8.38 21.31 -19.24
C LEU A 126 8.38 20.39 -18.01
N LEU A 127 7.40 20.53 -17.11
CA LEU A 127 7.30 19.68 -15.92
C LEU A 127 7.12 18.18 -16.26
N GLY A 128 6.31 17.88 -17.29
CA GLY A 128 6.16 16.52 -17.80
C GLY A 128 7.44 15.99 -18.44
N LEU A 129 8.17 16.82 -19.18
CA LEU A 129 9.45 16.47 -19.80
C LEU A 129 10.53 16.16 -18.75
N PHE A 130 10.59 16.94 -17.67
CA PHE A 130 11.53 16.74 -16.55
C PHE A 130 11.12 15.61 -15.59
N ARG A 131 10.01 14.91 -15.85
CA ARG A 131 9.51 13.75 -15.08
C ARG A 131 9.21 14.05 -13.61
N ILE A 132 8.65 15.23 -13.34
CA ILE A 132 8.36 15.72 -11.98
C ILE A 132 6.96 15.28 -11.51
N ALA A 133 6.11 14.71 -12.37
CA ALA A 133 4.70 14.44 -12.05
C ALA A 133 4.51 13.43 -10.91
N ARG A 134 5.51 12.56 -10.65
CA ARG A 134 5.49 11.63 -9.49
C ARG A 134 5.44 12.35 -8.15
N ALA A 135 5.92 13.58 -8.04
CA ALA A 135 5.80 14.37 -6.81
C ALA A 135 4.34 14.62 -6.42
N ALA A 136 3.40 14.64 -7.38
CA ALA A 136 1.98 14.78 -7.11
C ALA A 136 1.35 13.57 -6.37
N LEU A 137 2.05 12.42 -6.29
CA LEU A 137 1.63 11.28 -5.49
C LEU A 137 1.83 11.50 -3.99
N ALA A 138 2.66 12.48 -3.59
CA ALA A 138 2.96 12.78 -2.19
C ALA A 138 1.91 13.67 -1.51
N VAL A 139 0.74 13.86 -2.14
CA VAL A 139 -0.32 14.73 -1.63
C VAL A 139 -1.23 13.96 -0.66
N SER A 140 -1.40 14.49 0.55
CA SER A 140 -2.32 13.91 1.53
C SER A 140 -3.76 13.90 0.99
N PRO A 141 -4.48 12.76 1.07
CA PRO A 141 -5.89 12.69 0.70
C PRO A 141 -6.75 13.75 1.40
N ALA A 142 -6.46 14.10 2.65
CA ALA A 142 -7.20 15.12 3.38
C ALA A 142 -7.14 16.51 2.71
N VAL A 143 -5.97 16.88 2.17
CA VAL A 143 -5.80 18.15 1.43
C VAL A 143 -6.64 18.16 0.16
N ILE A 144 -6.65 17.05 -0.60
CA ILE A 144 -7.42 16.93 -1.84
C ILE A 144 -8.91 17.06 -1.57
N HIS A 145 -9.42 16.32 -0.58
CA HIS A 145 -10.85 16.36 -0.26
C HIS A 145 -11.25 17.73 0.30
N GLY A 146 -10.41 18.36 1.14
CA GLY A 146 -10.65 19.70 1.66
C GLY A 146 -10.66 20.75 0.55
N MET A 147 -9.73 20.64 -0.39
CA MET A 147 -9.66 21.47 -1.60
C MET A 147 -10.92 21.33 -2.46
N LEU A 148 -11.34 20.10 -2.79
CA LEU A 148 -12.55 19.84 -3.59
C LEU A 148 -13.81 20.36 -2.90
N ALA A 149 -13.92 20.21 -1.58
CA ALA A 149 -15.03 20.74 -0.81
C ALA A 149 -15.04 22.28 -0.80
N GLY A 150 -13.87 22.93 -0.68
CA GLY A 150 -13.76 24.38 -0.72
C GLY A 150 -14.09 24.96 -2.09
N VAL A 151 -13.57 24.36 -3.16
CA VAL A 151 -13.94 24.71 -4.53
C VAL A 151 -15.45 24.55 -4.73
N GLY A 152 -16.01 23.42 -4.32
CA GLY A 152 -17.44 23.15 -4.43
C GLY A 152 -18.31 24.17 -3.69
N ALA A 153 -17.90 24.56 -2.47
CA ALA A 153 -18.57 25.59 -1.68
C ALA A 153 -18.51 26.97 -2.35
N THR A 154 -17.33 27.41 -2.79
CA THR A 154 -17.16 28.70 -3.46
C THR A 154 -17.97 28.79 -4.76
N ILE A 155 -17.99 27.71 -5.56
CA ILE A 155 -18.81 27.65 -6.78
C ILE A 155 -20.29 27.70 -6.41
N ALA A 156 -20.75 26.87 -5.47
CA ALA A 156 -22.16 26.86 -5.09
C ALA A 156 -22.63 28.24 -4.59
N LEU A 157 -21.82 28.93 -3.80
CA LEU A 157 -22.10 30.29 -3.34
C LEU A 157 -22.19 31.28 -4.50
N ALA A 158 -21.19 31.33 -5.39
CA ALA A 158 -21.19 32.24 -6.53
C ALA A 158 -22.40 32.00 -7.46
N GLN A 159 -22.72 30.74 -7.74
CA GLN A 159 -23.80 30.39 -8.67
C GLN A 159 -25.19 30.55 -8.05
N LEU A 160 -25.30 30.51 -6.72
CA LEU A 160 -26.55 30.80 -6.03
C LEU A 160 -27.03 32.24 -6.28
N HIS A 161 -26.11 33.20 -6.41
CA HIS A 161 -26.45 34.60 -6.73
C HIS A 161 -27.11 34.71 -8.11
N ILE A 162 -26.60 33.96 -9.10
CA ILE A 162 -27.17 33.93 -10.46
C ILE A 162 -28.56 33.26 -10.45
N VAL A 163 -28.75 32.19 -9.67
CA VAL A 163 -30.08 31.58 -9.49
C VAL A 163 -31.05 32.57 -8.84
N LEU A 164 -30.56 33.38 -7.91
CA LEU A 164 -31.31 34.45 -7.27
C LEU A 164 -31.46 35.71 -8.17
N GLY A 165 -31.03 35.67 -9.43
CA GLY A 165 -31.19 36.80 -10.36
C GLY A 165 -30.26 37.99 -10.11
N GLY A 166 -29.23 37.81 -9.27
CA GLY A 166 -28.13 38.75 -9.06
C GLY A 166 -26.84 38.31 -9.78
N ALA A 167 -25.75 39.01 -9.49
CA ALA A 167 -24.41 38.69 -10.01
C ALA A 167 -23.48 38.21 -8.88
N PRO A 168 -22.53 37.29 -9.18
CA PRO A 168 -21.54 36.85 -8.19
C PRO A 168 -20.52 37.93 -7.87
N GLN A 169 -20.12 38.00 -6.60
CA GLN A 169 -19.07 38.89 -6.11
C GLN A 169 -17.65 38.30 -6.28
N SER A 170 -16.64 39.16 -6.17
CA SER A 170 -15.22 38.81 -6.36
C SER A 170 -14.63 37.86 -5.31
N SER A 171 -15.28 37.68 -4.15
CA SER A 171 -14.86 36.74 -3.11
C SER A 171 -16.03 35.97 -2.50
N ALA A 172 -15.77 34.77 -1.98
CA ALA A 172 -16.81 33.96 -1.35
C ALA A 172 -17.39 34.64 -0.09
N LEU A 173 -16.58 35.38 0.65
CA LEU A 173 -17.02 36.12 1.84
C LEU A 173 -17.98 37.26 1.48
N ALA A 174 -17.70 38.00 0.40
CA ALA A 174 -18.61 39.03 -0.12
C ALA A 174 -19.94 38.42 -0.57
N ASN A 175 -19.88 37.29 -1.29
CA ASN A 175 -21.07 36.53 -1.65
C ASN A 175 -21.90 36.12 -0.41
N ILE A 176 -21.27 35.62 0.67
CA ILE A 176 -22.00 35.26 1.90
C ILE A 176 -22.69 36.48 2.54
N ALA A 177 -22.04 37.63 2.54
CA ALA A 177 -22.57 38.84 3.16
C ALA A 177 -23.82 39.39 2.46
N GLU A 178 -23.92 39.23 1.14
CA GLU A 178 -25.02 39.75 0.31
C GLU A 178 -26.23 38.81 0.23
N LEU A 179 -26.02 37.50 0.47
CA LEU A 179 -27.08 36.49 0.36
C LEU A 179 -28.36 36.78 1.15
N PRO A 180 -28.33 37.25 2.43
CA PRO A 180 -29.56 37.47 3.20
C PRO A 180 -30.50 38.48 2.54
N GLU A 181 -29.96 39.55 1.96
CA GLU A 181 -30.71 40.59 1.26
C GLU A 181 -31.32 40.04 -0.04
N GLN A 182 -30.52 39.32 -0.83
CA GLN A 182 -30.97 38.71 -2.09
C GLN A 182 -32.01 37.59 -1.93
N VAL A 183 -32.11 36.96 -0.75
CA VAL A 183 -33.15 35.93 -0.50
C VAL A 183 -34.49 36.56 -0.16
N ILE A 184 -34.50 37.72 0.51
CA ILE A 184 -35.72 38.38 0.98
C ILE A 184 -36.50 39.02 -0.19
N ASP A 185 -35.80 39.64 -1.14
CA ASP A 185 -36.45 40.45 -2.19
C ASP A 185 -36.82 39.68 -3.46
N ASN A 186 -36.73 38.35 -3.46
CA ASN A 186 -36.63 37.62 -4.71
C ASN A 186 -37.90 36.88 -5.16
N HIS A 187 -38.47 37.36 -6.26
CA HIS A 187 -39.61 36.76 -6.96
C HIS A 187 -39.36 36.58 -8.46
N ASN A 188 -38.08 36.50 -8.88
CA ASN A 188 -37.71 36.48 -10.28
C ASN A 188 -37.97 35.09 -10.94
N PRO A 189 -38.54 35.02 -12.16
CA PRO A 189 -38.55 33.84 -13.02
C PRO A 189 -37.26 32.98 -13.04
N ALA A 190 -36.09 33.62 -12.93
CA ALA A 190 -34.80 32.94 -12.85
C ALA A 190 -34.72 31.92 -11.69
N VAL A 191 -35.30 32.25 -10.53
CA VAL A 191 -35.31 31.39 -9.34
C VAL A 191 -36.09 30.12 -9.62
N ALA A 192 -37.26 30.23 -10.25
CA ALA A 192 -38.09 29.08 -10.59
C ALA A 192 -37.36 28.12 -11.55
N VAL A 193 -36.67 28.66 -12.56
CA VAL A 193 -35.86 27.88 -13.51
C VAL A 193 -34.67 27.19 -12.82
N GLY A 194 -33.96 27.90 -11.95
CA GLY A 194 -32.86 27.33 -11.17
C GLY A 194 -33.32 26.24 -10.20
N LEU A 195 -34.43 26.46 -9.49
CA LEU A 195 -35.03 25.47 -8.58
C LEU A 195 -35.51 24.23 -9.34
N VAL A 196 -36.14 24.38 -10.50
CA VAL A 196 -36.53 23.26 -11.36
C VAL A 196 -35.30 22.46 -11.79
N THR A 197 -34.22 23.14 -12.18
CA THR A 197 -32.96 22.48 -12.52
C THR A 197 -32.44 21.63 -11.35
N ILE A 198 -32.37 22.21 -10.14
CA ILE A 198 -31.90 21.51 -8.93
C ILE A 198 -32.84 20.34 -8.57
N ALA A 199 -34.15 20.55 -8.65
CA ALA A 199 -35.16 19.53 -8.38
C ALA A 199 -35.03 18.34 -9.34
N VAL A 200 -34.88 18.59 -10.64
CA VAL A 200 -34.67 17.53 -11.63
C VAL A 200 -33.34 16.81 -11.36
N MET A 201 -32.25 17.51 -11.06
CA MET A 201 -30.96 16.89 -10.71
C MET A 201 -31.05 15.93 -9.51
N LEU A 202 -31.91 16.25 -8.52
CA LEU A 202 -32.15 15.43 -7.35
C LEU A 202 -33.10 14.25 -7.62
N VAL A 203 -34.22 14.50 -8.30
CA VAL A 203 -35.30 13.52 -8.44
C VAL A 203 -35.04 12.56 -9.59
N TRP A 204 -34.48 13.02 -10.71
CA TRP A 204 -34.27 12.23 -11.94
C TRP A 204 -33.54 10.89 -11.72
N PRO A 205 -32.43 10.83 -10.96
CA PRO A 205 -31.73 9.56 -10.70
C PRO A 205 -32.52 8.58 -9.81
N ARG A 206 -33.59 9.04 -9.15
CA ARG A 206 -34.40 8.25 -8.20
C ARG A 206 -35.71 7.76 -8.82
N LEU A 207 -36.07 8.22 -10.01
CA LEU A 207 -37.33 7.84 -10.65
C LEU A 207 -37.28 6.39 -11.18
N PRO A 208 -38.32 5.58 -10.93
CA PRO A 208 -38.45 4.27 -11.56
C PRO A 208 -38.66 4.44 -13.08
N ALA A 209 -38.29 3.41 -13.85
CA ALA A 209 -38.54 3.42 -15.29
C ALA A 209 -40.05 3.41 -15.55
N LEU A 210 -40.56 4.48 -16.18
CA LEU A 210 -41.97 4.65 -16.53
C LEU A 210 -42.10 4.51 -18.05
N GLY A 211 -42.36 3.28 -18.51
CA GLY A 211 -42.57 2.96 -19.92
C GLY A 211 -41.35 3.30 -20.81
N PRO A 212 -41.49 4.18 -21.84
CA PRO A 212 -40.40 4.52 -22.77
C PRO A 212 -39.33 5.43 -22.15
N ILE A 213 -39.64 6.15 -21.07
CA ILE A 213 -38.67 7.01 -20.39
C ILE A 213 -37.88 6.14 -19.42
N GLN A 214 -36.60 5.94 -19.73
CA GLN A 214 -35.65 5.24 -18.88
C GLN A 214 -34.66 6.26 -18.31
N PRO A 215 -34.91 6.84 -17.11
CA PRO A 215 -34.05 7.86 -16.52
C PRO A 215 -32.59 7.44 -16.40
N GLY A 216 -32.33 6.14 -16.24
CA GLY A 216 -30.97 5.57 -16.20
C GLY A 216 -30.16 5.70 -17.51
N ARG A 217 -30.81 6.00 -18.65
CA ARG A 217 -30.14 6.21 -19.95
C ARG A 217 -29.83 7.68 -20.25
N ILE A 218 -30.56 8.62 -19.65
CA ILE A 218 -30.41 10.05 -19.92
C ILE A 218 -29.63 10.70 -18.76
N PRO A 219 -28.51 11.38 -19.03
CA PRO A 219 -27.78 12.09 -17.99
C PRO A 219 -28.65 13.12 -17.27
N PRO A 220 -28.62 13.18 -15.92
CA PRO A 220 -29.45 14.11 -15.14
C PRO A 220 -29.25 15.58 -15.54
N ALA A 221 -28.01 15.97 -15.88
CA ALA A 221 -27.68 17.33 -16.30
C ALA A 221 -28.43 17.74 -17.58
N LEU A 222 -28.55 16.82 -18.54
CA LEU A 222 -29.27 17.06 -19.79
C LEU A 222 -30.78 17.15 -19.53
N ALA A 223 -31.32 16.26 -18.71
CA ALA A 223 -32.73 16.30 -18.33
C ALA A 223 -33.10 17.60 -17.59
N ALA A 224 -32.23 18.05 -16.68
CA ALA A 224 -32.42 19.28 -15.93
C ALA A 224 -32.39 20.52 -16.83
N VAL A 225 -31.37 20.65 -17.68
CA VAL A 225 -31.28 21.77 -18.64
C VAL A 225 -32.42 21.73 -19.66
N GLY A 226 -32.79 20.55 -20.15
CA GLY A 226 -33.92 20.39 -21.08
C GLY A 226 -35.25 20.80 -20.45
N ALA A 227 -35.53 20.37 -19.22
CA ALA A 227 -36.75 20.76 -18.49
C ALA A 227 -36.79 22.26 -18.19
N ALA A 228 -35.66 22.83 -17.77
CA ALA A 228 -35.52 24.26 -17.50
C ALA A 228 -35.69 25.11 -18.77
N THR A 229 -35.13 24.65 -19.89
CA THR A 229 -35.28 25.30 -21.21
C THR A 229 -36.71 25.21 -21.70
N ALA A 230 -37.35 24.04 -21.58
CA ALA A 230 -38.75 23.87 -21.94
C ALA A 230 -39.66 24.78 -21.11
N LEU A 231 -39.42 24.88 -19.80
CA LEU A 231 -40.15 25.80 -18.93
C LEU A 231 -39.99 27.25 -19.41
N GLY A 232 -38.76 27.70 -19.64
CA GLY A 232 -38.49 29.07 -20.10
C GLY A 232 -39.09 29.42 -21.46
N VAL A 233 -39.20 28.45 -22.37
CA VAL A 233 -39.87 28.63 -23.67
C VAL A 233 -41.40 28.63 -23.52
N LEU A 234 -41.95 27.78 -22.66
CA LEU A 234 -43.41 27.66 -22.47
C LEU A 234 -44.02 28.84 -21.70
N THR A 235 -43.26 29.48 -20.81
CA THR A 235 -43.74 30.58 -19.97
C THR A 235 -43.47 31.97 -20.55
N ASP A 236 -42.70 32.06 -21.64
CA ASP A 236 -42.26 33.30 -22.28
C ASP A 236 -41.65 34.33 -21.30
N TRP A 237 -41.00 33.84 -20.24
CA TRP A 237 -40.39 34.69 -19.23
C TRP A 237 -39.15 35.42 -19.79
N PRO A 238 -38.92 36.69 -19.39
CA PRO A 238 -37.71 37.44 -19.77
C PRO A 238 -36.51 36.89 -18.99
N LEU A 239 -35.93 35.82 -19.53
CA LEU A 239 -34.77 35.14 -18.97
C LEU A 239 -33.53 35.49 -19.78
N GLU A 240 -32.42 35.78 -19.11
CA GLU A 240 -31.12 35.83 -19.76
C GLU A 240 -30.75 34.43 -20.27
N ARG A 241 -30.46 34.33 -21.57
CA ARG A 241 -30.15 33.06 -22.24
C ARG A 241 -28.70 33.03 -22.70
N VAL A 242 -28.23 31.82 -22.99
CA VAL A 242 -26.91 31.59 -23.58
C VAL A 242 -26.80 32.34 -24.90
N ALA A 243 -25.77 33.17 -25.05
CA ALA A 243 -25.46 33.85 -26.30
C ALA A 243 -24.21 33.23 -26.93
N LEU A 244 -24.35 32.71 -28.15
CA LEU A 244 -23.22 32.24 -28.95
C LEU A 244 -22.97 33.21 -30.12
N PRO A 245 -21.71 33.40 -30.53
CA PRO A 245 -21.38 34.22 -31.70
C PRO A 245 -21.79 33.52 -33.01
N ASP A 246 -22.27 34.31 -33.99
CA ASP A 246 -22.78 33.83 -35.29
C ASP A 246 -21.75 33.04 -36.12
N SER A 247 -20.44 33.24 -35.89
CA SER A 247 -19.37 32.55 -36.59
C SER A 247 -18.14 32.34 -35.72
N PHE A 248 -17.37 31.29 -35.99
CA PHE A 248 -16.12 31.00 -35.27
C PHE A 248 -15.08 32.13 -35.42
N THR A 249 -15.00 32.76 -36.59
CA THR A 249 -14.09 33.89 -36.83
C THR A 249 -14.47 35.12 -36.03
N ALA A 250 -15.76 35.36 -35.82
CA ALA A 250 -16.24 36.41 -34.91
C ALA A 250 -16.05 36.01 -33.43
N ALA A 251 -16.04 34.71 -33.14
CA ALA A 251 -15.85 34.14 -31.80
C ALA A 251 -14.39 34.14 -31.32
N TRP A 252 -13.43 34.09 -32.25
CA TRP A 252 -12.02 33.88 -31.89
C TRP A 252 -11.44 35.12 -31.22
N THR A 253 -11.12 34.96 -29.94
CA THR A 253 -10.46 35.96 -29.10
C THR A 253 -9.16 35.36 -28.56
N GLY A 254 -8.17 35.24 -29.46
CA GLY A 254 -6.87 34.66 -29.15
C GLY A 254 -6.03 35.48 -28.14
N PRO A 255 -4.85 34.96 -27.76
CA PRO A 255 -4.01 35.56 -26.74
C PRO A 255 -3.47 36.94 -27.17
N ALA A 256 -3.52 37.91 -26.27
CA ALA A 256 -2.94 39.24 -26.46
C ALA A 256 -1.73 39.46 -25.53
N LEU A 257 -0.76 40.26 -25.99
CA LEU A 257 0.36 40.66 -25.16
C LEU A 257 -0.11 41.59 -24.03
N PRO A 258 0.42 41.43 -22.80
CA PRO A 258 0.04 42.26 -21.68
C PRO A 258 0.74 43.62 -21.73
N GLN A 259 0.25 44.55 -20.92
CA GLN A 259 0.94 45.81 -20.67
C GLN A 259 2.22 45.57 -19.84
N ALA A 260 3.25 46.41 -20.03
CA ALA A 260 4.59 46.17 -19.50
C ALA A 260 4.66 46.16 -17.95
N ASP A 261 3.75 46.87 -17.29
CA ASP A 261 3.62 46.95 -15.83
C ASP A 261 3.00 45.68 -15.19
N GLN A 262 2.34 44.83 -15.99
CA GLN A 262 1.61 43.66 -15.51
C GLN A 262 2.44 42.36 -15.49
N VAL A 263 3.68 42.39 -15.99
CA VAL A 263 4.51 41.19 -16.23
C VAL A 263 4.73 40.37 -14.95
N ASN A 264 5.00 41.01 -13.82
CA ASN A 264 5.25 40.30 -12.55
C ASN A 264 4.02 39.54 -12.06
N GLY A 265 2.83 40.14 -12.16
CA GLY A 265 1.57 39.49 -11.79
C GLY A 265 1.24 38.31 -12.71
N ILE A 266 1.58 38.43 -13.99
CA ILE A 266 1.40 37.36 -14.98
C ILE A 266 2.28 36.16 -14.70
N ILE A 267 3.52 36.34 -14.23
CA ILE A 267 4.38 35.21 -13.83
C ILE A 267 3.72 34.41 -12.72
N VAL A 268 3.18 35.09 -11.70
CA VAL A 268 2.45 34.44 -10.60
C VAL A 268 1.19 33.76 -11.13
N ALA A 269 0.42 34.43 -11.99
CA ALA A 269 -0.79 33.85 -12.59
C ALA A 269 -0.49 32.58 -13.42
N VAL A 270 0.56 32.60 -14.23
CA VAL A 270 1.03 31.45 -15.03
C VAL A 270 1.43 30.30 -14.12
N ALA A 271 2.22 30.57 -13.07
CA ALA A 271 2.62 29.56 -12.11
C ALA A 271 1.41 28.94 -11.39
N THR A 272 0.45 29.77 -10.98
CA THR A 272 -0.79 29.35 -10.30
C THR A 272 -1.64 28.46 -11.20
N VAL A 273 -1.95 28.90 -12.43
CA VAL A 273 -2.75 28.11 -13.38
C VAL A 273 -2.03 26.81 -13.73
N ALA A 274 -0.72 26.85 -14.00
CA ALA A 274 0.06 25.66 -14.31
C ALA A 274 0.04 24.66 -13.16
N LEU A 275 0.30 25.10 -11.92
CA LEU A 275 0.35 24.21 -10.75
C LEU A 275 -1.01 23.59 -10.45
N VAL A 276 -2.06 24.41 -10.37
CA VAL A 276 -3.41 23.94 -10.04
C VAL A 276 -3.92 22.99 -11.12
N ALA A 277 -3.81 23.36 -12.41
CA ALA A 277 -4.24 22.49 -13.50
C ALA A 277 -3.46 21.17 -13.53
N SER A 278 -2.16 21.19 -13.16
CA SER A 278 -1.34 19.97 -13.06
C SER A 278 -1.81 19.06 -11.93
N VAL A 279 -1.97 19.62 -10.73
CA VAL A 279 -2.38 18.87 -9.54
C VAL A 279 -3.76 18.27 -9.75
N GLU A 280 -4.75 19.06 -10.19
CA GLU A 280 -6.09 18.55 -10.47
C GLU A 280 -6.08 17.43 -11.50
N SER A 281 -5.33 17.60 -12.60
CA SER A 281 -5.25 16.60 -13.64
C SER A 281 -4.63 15.30 -13.17
N LEU A 282 -3.54 15.36 -12.41
CA LEU A 282 -2.85 14.17 -11.91
C LEU A 282 -3.68 13.46 -10.85
N LEU A 283 -4.35 14.20 -9.97
CA LEU A 283 -5.25 13.62 -8.96
C LEU A 283 -6.48 12.97 -9.60
N ALA A 284 -7.07 13.61 -10.61
CA ALA A 284 -8.13 12.99 -11.41
C ALA A 284 -7.63 11.71 -12.09
N ALA A 285 -6.41 11.73 -12.64
CA ALA A 285 -5.79 10.56 -13.24
C ALA A 285 -5.65 9.40 -12.26
N ILE A 286 -5.09 9.67 -11.09
CA ILE A 286 -4.88 8.66 -10.03
C ILE A 286 -6.22 8.11 -9.52
N ALA A 287 -7.22 8.97 -9.33
CA ALA A 287 -8.53 8.56 -8.85
C ALA A 287 -9.23 7.64 -9.86
N VAL A 288 -9.19 8.00 -11.14
CA VAL A 288 -9.88 7.27 -12.21
C VAL A 288 -9.12 6.00 -12.58
N ASP A 289 -7.79 6.00 -12.50
CA ASP A 289 -6.96 4.81 -12.75
C ASP A 289 -7.30 3.66 -11.79
N ARG A 290 -7.80 3.96 -10.58
CA ARG A 290 -8.27 2.95 -9.61
C ARG A 290 -9.65 2.37 -9.93
N MET A 291 -10.38 2.94 -10.89
CA MET A 291 -11.76 2.53 -11.21
C MET A 291 -11.84 1.51 -12.35
N HIS A 292 -10.71 1.15 -12.96
CA HIS A 292 -10.66 0.18 -14.05
C HIS A 292 -9.45 -0.76 -13.93
N ASP A 293 -9.53 -1.88 -14.64
CA ASP A 293 -8.47 -2.91 -14.69
C ASP A 293 -7.61 -2.83 -15.97
N GLY A 294 -7.85 -1.81 -16.81
CA GLY A 294 -7.09 -1.56 -18.04
C GLY A 294 -5.68 -1.01 -17.84
N ARG A 295 -5.09 -0.47 -18.91
CA ARG A 295 -3.74 0.10 -18.92
C ARG A 295 -3.61 1.22 -17.87
N ARG A 296 -2.65 1.07 -16.96
CA ARG A 296 -2.36 2.07 -15.92
C ARG A 296 -1.84 3.39 -16.50
N VAL A 297 -2.17 4.48 -15.82
CA VAL A 297 -1.77 5.84 -16.20
C VAL A 297 -0.25 6.05 -16.14
N ARG A 298 0.27 6.81 -17.11
CA ARG A 298 1.65 7.35 -17.08
C ARG A 298 1.62 8.83 -16.75
N LEU A 299 1.83 9.18 -15.48
CA LEU A 299 1.64 10.54 -14.94
C LEU A 299 2.42 11.63 -15.69
N ASP A 300 3.70 11.42 -16.01
CA ASP A 300 4.51 12.42 -16.70
C ASP A 300 3.98 12.71 -18.11
N ARG A 301 3.54 11.65 -18.83
CA ARG A 301 2.92 11.78 -20.15
C ARG A 301 1.53 12.42 -20.06
N GLU A 302 0.79 12.13 -18.99
CA GLU A 302 -0.49 12.79 -18.71
C GLU A 302 -0.28 14.29 -18.55
N LEU A 303 0.71 14.70 -17.75
CA LEU A 303 1.06 16.10 -17.55
C LEU A 303 1.48 16.79 -18.85
N THR A 304 2.29 16.12 -19.69
CA THR A 304 2.61 16.63 -21.04
C THR A 304 1.35 16.78 -21.91
N GLY A 305 0.41 15.83 -21.85
CA GLY A 305 -0.86 15.92 -22.58
C GLY A 305 -1.73 17.10 -22.12
N GLN A 306 -1.79 17.38 -20.82
CA GLN A 306 -2.49 18.55 -20.29
C GLN A 306 -1.81 19.86 -20.73
N GLY A 307 -0.48 19.90 -20.68
CA GLY A 307 0.28 21.07 -21.15
C GLY A 307 0.02 21.38 -22.63
N ALA A 308 0.03 20.35 -23.48
CA ALA A 308 -0.32 20.50 -24.90
C ALA A 308 -1.75 21.00 -25.08
N ALA A 309 -2.72 20.46 -24.32
CA ALA A 309 -4.10 20.90 -24.37
C ALA A 309 -4.27 22.35 -23.91
N ASN A 310 -3.53 22.80 -22.89
CA ASN A 310 -3.57 24.19 -22.42
C ASN A 310 -2.95 25.17 -23.42
N VAL A 311 -1.84 24.80 -24.07
CA VAL A 311 -1.28 25.60 -25.17
C VAL A 311 -2.30 25.78 -26.29
N VAL A 312 -2.93 24.69 -26.73
CA VAL A 312 -3.91 24.75 -27.84
C VAL A 312 -5.19 25.48 -27.40
N SER A 313 -5.69 25.22 -26.20
CA SER A 313 -6.92 25.84 -25.69
C SER A 313 -6.73 27.35 -25.58
N GLY A 314 -5.67 27.81 -24.90
CA GLY A 314 -5.39 29.24 -24.76
C GLY A 314 -5.16 29.94 -26.11
N ALA A 315 -4.47 29.29 -27.06
CA ALA A 315 -4.24 29.86 -28.40
C ALA A 315 -5.55 30.06 -29.19
N LEU A 316 -6.52 29.16 -29.01
CA LEU A 316 -7.84 29.22 -29.64
C LEU A 316 -8.83 30.13 -28.88
N GLY A 317 -8.44 30.76 -27.78
CA GLY A 317 -9.35 31.54 -26.94
C GLY A 317 -10.27 30.67 -26.07
N GLY A 318 -9.79 29.50 -25.66
CA GLY A 318 -10.47 28.57 -24.76
C GLY A 318 -10.04 28.72 -23.30
N LEU A 319 -10.86 28.21 -22.38
CA LEU A 319 -10.52 28.13 -20.96
C LEU A 319 -9.33 27.20 -20.70
N PRO A 320 -8.62 27.37 -19.56
CA PRO A 320 -7.72 26.35 -19.05
C PRO A 320 -8.37 24.97 -18.95
N VAL A 321 -7.62 23.97 -19.38
CA VAL A 321 -7.96 22.56 -19.41
C VAL A 321 -7.27 21.84 -18.25
N ALA A 322 -8.02 21.01 -17.54
CA ALA A 322 -7.47 20.03 -16.62
C ALA A 322 -8.27 18.72 -16.67
N GLY A 323 -7.74 17.67 -16.03
CA GLY A 323 -8.43 16.40 -15.85
C GLY A 323 -9.68 16.56 -14.97
N VAL A 324 -10.86 16.21 -15.50
CA VAL A 324 -12.11 16.39 -14.78
C VAL A 324 -12.60 15.05 -14.21
N ILE A 325 -12.61 14.91 -12.89
CA ILE A 325 -12.99 13.68 -12.19
C ILE A 325 -14.43 13.25 -12.50
N VAL A 326 -15.39 14.18 -12.55
CA VAL A 326 -16.81 13.87 -12.81
C VAL A 326 -17.01 13.28 -14.21
N ARG A 327 -16.36 13.86 -15.24
CA ARG A 327 -16.43 13.36 -16.63
C ARG A 327 -15.70 12.03 -16.77
N SER A 328 -14.52 11.92 -16.15
CA SER A 328 -13.70 10.72 -16.22
C SER A 328 -14.35 9.52 -15.50
N THR A 329 -14.99 9.75 -14.35
CA THR A 329 -15.76 8.70 -13.64
C THR A 329 -16.99 8.27 -14.45
N ALA A 330 -17.68 9.20 -15.12
CA ALA A 330 -18.76 8.88 -16.05
C ALA A 330 -18.26 8.07 -17.25
N ASN A 331 -17.09 8.42 -17.79
CA ASN A 331 -16.45 7.70 -18.89
C ASN A 331 -16.17 6.24 -18.53
N VAL A 332 -15.56 6.01 -17.37
CA VAL A 332 -15.27 4.66 -16.87
C VAL A 332 -16.56 3.87 -16.60
N ARG A 333 -17.55 4.49 -15.94
CA ARG A 333 -18.84 3.82 -15.67
C ARG A 333 -19.63 3.49 -16.93
N ALA A 334 -19.48 4.30 -17.98
CA ALA A 334 -20.07 4.04 -19.29
C ALA A 334 -19.28 2.97 -20.08
N GLY A 335 -18.19 2.44 -19.53
CA GLY A 335 -17.45 1.31 -20.09
C GLY A 335 -16.26 1.69 -20.96
N ALA A 336 -15.78 2.93 -20.91
CA ALA A 336 -14.58 3.34 -21.66
C ALA A 336 -13.36 2.50 -21.29
N ARG A 337 -12.56 2.16 -22.30
CA ARG A 337 -11.35 1.34 -22.16
C ARG A 337 -10.13 1.98 -22.78
N THR A 338 -10.31 2.88 -23.74
CA THR A 338 -9.20 3.52 -24.46
C THR A 338 -9.36 5.04 -24.56
N PRO A 339 -8.26 5.78 -24.84
CA PRO A 339 -8.32 7.24 -24.97
C PRO A 339 -9.24 7.71 -26.11
N LEU A 340 -9.60 6.79 -27.03
CA LEU A 340 -10.53 7.08 -28.12
C LEU A 340 -11.87 7.59 -27.61
N ALA A 341 -12.36 7.14 -26.45
CA ALA A 341 -13.59 7.64 -25.86
C ALA A 341 -13.52 9.15 -25.56
N ALA A 342 -12.37 9.63 -25.05
CA ALA A 342 -12.13 11.05 -24.77
C ALA A 342 -11.98 11.86 -26.06
N VAL A 343 -11.30 11.31 -27.07
CA VAL A 343 -11.14 11.97 -28.38
C VAL A 343 -12.49 12.11 -29.09
N LEU A 344 -13.28 11.03 -29.16
CA LEU A 344 -14.62 11.04 -29.74
C LEU A 344 -15.53 12.02 -29.01
N HIS A 345 -15.45 12.09 -27.67
CA HIS A 345 -16.17 13.10 -26.90
C HIS A 345 -15.87 14.53 -27.41
N GLY A 346 -14.60 14.89 -27.59
CA GLY A 346 -14.24 16.22 -28.08
C GLY A 346 -14.75 16.47 -29.51
N VAL A 347 -14.75 15.45 -30.38
CA VAL A 347 -15.35 15.52 -31.72
C VAL A 347 -16.86 15.75 -31.65
N TRP A 348 -17.58 15.06 -30.75
CA TRP A 348 -19.02 15.26 -30.56
C TRP A 348 -19.35 16.66 -30.07
N VAL A 349 -18.50 17.27 -29.22
CA VAL A 349 -18.68 18.66 -28.79
C VAL A 349 -18.64 19.62 -29.99
N ILE A 350 -17.63 19.48 -30.85
CA ILE A 350 -17.51 20.32 -32.07
C ILE A 350 -18.71 20.12 -32.98
N ALA A 351 -19.05 18.86 -33.27
CA ALA A 351 -20.20 18.53 -34.12
C ALA A 351 -21.51 19.09 -33.54
N PHE A 352 -21.75 18.92 -32.24
CA PHE A 352 -22.96 19.41 -31.60
C PHE A 352 -23.12 20.92 -31.70
N VAL A 353 -22.06 21.67 -31.43
CA VAL A 353 -22.13 23.14 -31.50
C VAL A 353 -22.29 23.61 -32.94
N ALA A 354 -21.64 22.95 -33.91
CA ALA A 354 -21.82 23.26 -35.32
C ALA A 354 -23.24 22.99 -35.85
N LEU A 355 -23.92 21.95 -35.33
CA LEU A 355 -25.26 21.56 -35.79
C LEU A 355 -26.42 22.16 -34.98
N PHE A 356 -26.20 22.44 -33.68
CA PHE A 356 -27.27 22.76 -32.73
C PHE A 356 -27.04 24.08 -31.98
N ALA A 357 -26.21 25.00 -32.48
CA ALA A 357 -26.02 26.33 -31.89
C ALA A 357 -27.34 27.06 -31.56
N PRO A 358 -28.36 27.12 -32.46
CA PRO A 358 -29.62 27.79 -32.14
C PRO A 358 -30.38 27.15 -30.97
N ALA A 359 -30.25 25.83 -30.78
CA ALA A 359 -30.87 25.14 -29.66
C ALA A 359 -30.14 25.43 -28.34
N VAL A 360 -28.82 25.61 -28.39
CA VAL A 360 -28.01 25.99 -27.22
C VAL A 360 -28.35 27.39 -26.74
N GLU A 361 -28.66 28.31 -27.65
CA GLU A 361 -29.07 29.69 -27.32
C GLU A 361 -30.44 29.79 -26.64
N LEU A 362 -31.26 28.74 -26.68
CA LEU A 362 -32.52 28.70 -25.94
C LEU A 362 -32.30 28.49 -24.43
N ILE A 363 -31.12 28.03 -24.02
CA ILE A 363 -30.84 27.63 -22.64
C ILE A 363 -30.80 28.87 -21.73
N PRO A 364 -31.63 28.95 -20.68
CA PRO A 364 -31.55 30.02 -19.69
C PRO A 364 -30.27 29.92 -18.85
N MET A 365 -29.62 31.05 -18.56
CA MET A 365 -28.42 31.12 -17.73
C MET A 365 -28.66 30.59 -16.31
N ALA A 366 -29.85 30.85 -15.75
CA ALA A 366 -30.27 30.32 -14.45
C ALA A 366 -30.30 28.78 -14.39
N ALA A 367 -30.52 28.10 -15.53
CA ALA A 367 -30.45 26.64 -15.60
C ALA A 367 -29.01 26.14 -15.43
N LEU A 368 -28.05 26.80 -16.08
CA LEU A 368 -26.62 26.46 -15.93
C LEU A 368 -26.13 26.76 -14.50
N ALA A 369 -26.56 27.88 -13.92
CA ALA A 369 -26.24 28.24 -12.54
C ALA A 369 -26.80 27.20 -11.54
N GLY A 370 -28.08 26.81 -11.68
CA GLY A 370 -28.68 25.77 -10.83
C GLY A 370 -27.98 24.42 -10.93
N LEU A 371 -27.53 24.05 -12.14
CA LEU A 371 -26.72 22.86 -12.36
C LEU A 371 -25.39 22.93 -11.58
N LEU A 372 -24.69 24.06 -11.64
CA LEU A 372 -23.42 24.25 -10.94
C LEU A 372 -23.57 24.33 -9.41
N VAL A 373 -24.67 24.93 -8.89
CA VAL A 373 -25.00 24.88 -7.46
C VAL A 373 -25.11 23.43 -6.99
N PHE A 374 -25.88 22.60 -7.70
CA PHE A 374 -26.02 21.18 -7.36
C PHE A 374 -24.66 20.45 -7.39
N ILE A 375 -23.85 20.69 -8.42
CA ILE A 375 -22.54 20.04 -8.57
C ILE A 375 -21.60 20.48 -7.44
N GLY A 376 -21.53 21.77 -7.13
CA GLY A 376 -20.71 22.32 -6.06
C GLY A 376 -21.06 21.73 -4.69
N LEU A 377 -22.35 21.65 -4.37
CA LEU A 377 -22.81 21.01 -3.12
C LEU A 377 -22.48 19.51 -3.06
N LYS A 378 -22.55 18.80 -4.18
CA LYS A 378 -22.23 17.37 -4.25
C LYS A 378 -20.74 17.07 -4.04
N MET A 379 -19.85 18.04 -4.28
CA MET A 379 -18.42 17.89 -4.02
C MET A 379 -18.10 17.85 -2.51
N ILE A 380 -19.00 18.35 -1.65
CA ILE A 380 -18.86 18.34 -0.19
C ILE A 380 -19.33 16.97 0.36
N ASN A 381 -18.42 16.00 0.44
CA ASN A 381 -18.74 14.66 0.93
C ASN A 381 -18.59 14.54 2.45
N VAL A 382 -19.70 14.65 3.18
CA VAL A 382 -19.77 14.55 4.65
C VAL A 382 -19.39 13.15 5.17
N ALA A 383 -19.54 12.09 4.36
CA ALA A 383 -19.19 10.73 4.80
C ALA A 383 -17.66 10.56 4.94
N HIS A 384 -16.88 11.09 3.98
CA HIS A 384 -15.42 11.06 4.04
C HIS A 384 -14.87 11.87 5.23
N LEU A 385 -15.58 12.91 5.67
CA LEU A 385 -15.21 13.68 6.86
C LEU A 385 -15.25 12.81 8.14
N ARG A 386 -16.15 11.84 8.24
CA ARG A 386 -16.19 10.93 9.40
C ARG A 386 -15.00 9.97 9.42
N ASP A 387 -14.62 9.45 8.25
CA ASP A 387 -13.48 8.53 8.13
C ASP A 387 -12.16 9.26 8.42
N LEU A 388 -11.99 10.49 7.91
CA LEU A 388 -10.82 11.34 8.20
C LEU A 388 -10.73 11.74 9.68
N ARG A 389 -11.85 11.86 10.38
CA ARG A 389 -11.88 12.14 11.83
C ARG A 389 -11.29 10.99 12.63
N ARG A 390 -11.49 9.73 12.20
CA ARG A 390 -10.89 8.55 12.83
C ARG A 390 -9.37 8.47 12.65
N GLN A 391 -8.84 9.06 11.58
CA GLN A 391 -7.41 9.04 11.25
C GLN A 391 -6.62 10.25 11.79
N HIS A 392 -7.28 11.15 12.54
CA HIS A 392 -6.75 12.44 13.00
C HIS A 392 -6.32 13.41 11.89
N GLU A 393 -6.87 13.27 10.67
CA GLU A 393 -6.57 14.16 9.54
C GLU A 393 -7.69 15.17 9.25
N ALA A 394 -8.79 15.14 10.01
CA ALA A 394 -9.91 16.07 9.86
C ALA A 394 -9.50 17.55 10.03
N GLY A 395 -8.46 17.85 10.83
CA GLY A 395 -7.92 19.20 10.96
C GLY A 395 -7.33 19.74 9.65
N VAL A 396 -6.60 18.90 8.91
CA VAL A 396 -6.02 19.26 7.60
C VAL A 396 -7.13 19.55 6.59
N TYR A 397 -8.15 18.70 6.54
CA TYR A 397 -9.33 18.91 5.69
C TYR A 397 -10.02 20.24 5.98
N ALA A 398 -10.34 20.52 7.26
CA ALA A 398 -11.09 21.72 7.65
C ALA A 398 -10.29 23.00 7.36
N VAL A 399 -9.00 23.01 7.65
CA VAL A 399 -8.12 24.15 7.38
C VAL A 399 -8.00 24.39 5.87
N THR A 400 -7.88 23.34 5.06
CA THR A 400 -7.84 23.48 3.61
C THR A 400 -9.16 24.04 3.08
N LEU A 401 -10.30 23.49 3.51
CA LEU A 401 -11.64 23.95 3.14
C LEU A 401 -11.85 25.44 3.48
N CYS A 402 -11.63 25.81 4.73
CA CYS A 402 -11.81 27.19 5.19
C CYS A 402 -10.82 28.14 4.50
N GLY A 403 -9.57 27.70 4.30
CA GLY A 403 -8.55 28.46 3.58
C GLY A 403 -8.96 28.74 2.13
N VAL A 404 -9.49 27.73 1.42
CA VAL A 404 -9.97 27.90 0.03
C VAL A 404 -11.14 28.86 -0.06
N VAL A 405 -12.09 28.80 0.88
CA VAL A 405 -13.25 29.70 0.91
C VAL A 405 -12.85 31.13 1.28
N ALA A 406 -11.96 31.32 2.26
CA ALA A 406 -11.62 32.64 2.79
C ALA A 406 -10.53 33.37 1.99
N LEU A 407 -9.51 32.65 1.51
CA LEU A 407 -8.29 33.22 0.93
C LEU A 407 -8.12 32.90 -0.56
N GLY A 408 -8.84 31.90 -1.08
CA GLY A 408 -8.69 31.42 -2.45
C GLY A 408 -7.99 30.06 -2.54
N LEU A 409 -8.05 29.46 -3.74
CA LEU A 409 -7.65 28.07 -3.96
C LEU A 409 -6.17 27.82 -3.65
N LEU A 410 -5.27 28.66 -4.14
CA LEU A 410 -3.83 28.46 -4.01
C LEU A 410 -3.39 28.54 -2.54
N GLU A 411 -3.74 29.63 -1.87
CA GLU A 411 -3.42 29.92 -0.48
C GLU A 411 -3.99 28.84 0.44
N GLY A 412 -5.27 28.48 0.26
CA GLY A 412 -5.93 27.44 1.05
C GLY A 412 -5.25 26.08 0.93
N VAL A 413 -4.84 25.70 -0.28
CA VAL A 413 -4.13 24.44 -0.53
C VAL A 413 -2.72 24.45 0.08
N LEU A 414 -1.98 25.55 -0.05
CA LEU A 414 -0.64 25.68 0.55
C LEU A 414 -0.68 25.59 2.09
N ILE A 415 -1.66 26.24 2.73
CA ILE A 415 -1.87 26.14 4.19
C ILE A 415 -2.22 24.70 4.58
N GLY A 416 -3.10 24.05 3.80
CA GLY A 416 -3.45 22.64 3.99
C GLY A 416 -2.24 21.71 3.92
N PHE A 417 -1.40 21.87 2.90
CA PHE A 417 -0.14 21.14 2.76
C PHE A 417 0.83 21.40 3.90
N GLY A 418 1.00 22.65 4.31
CA GLY A 418 1.85 23.03 5.43
C GLY A 418 1.43 22.31 6.72
N LEU A 419 0.12 22.31 7.02
CA LEU A 419 -0.40 21.60 8.18
C LEU A 419 -0.23 20.07 8.06
N ALA A 420 -0.49 19.49 6.88
CA ALA A 420 -0.29 18.07 6.63
C ALA A 420 1.18 17.64 6.85
N LEU A 421 2.13 18.47 6.41
CA LEU A 421 3.56 18.26 6.62
C LEU A 421 3.90 18.33 8.11
N VAL A 422 3.42 19.34 8.84
CA VAL A 422 3.66 19.48 10.28
C VAL A 422 3.10 18.29 11.06
N VAL A 423 1.87 17.83 10.74
CA VAL A 423 1.25 16.67 11.39
C VAL A 423 2.05 15.40 11.11
N SER A 424 2.49 15.21 9.85
CA SER A 424 3.29 14.05 9.45
C SER A 424 4.65 14.04 10.15
N LEU A 425 5.33 15.18 10.20
CA LEU A 425 6.59 15.33 10.92
C LEU A 425 6.42 15.01 12.41
N ARG A 426 5.40 15.56 13.08
CA ARG A 426 5.12 15.27 14.49
C ARG A 426 4.81 13.79 14.76
N ARG A 427 4.19 13.09 13.81
CA ARG A 427 3.91 11.64 13.94
C ARG A 427 5.19 10.82 13.78
N LEU A 428 6.05 11.18 12.84
CA LEU A 428 7.31 10.50 12.57
C LEU A 428 8.36 10.74 13.66
N THR A 429 8.37 11.91 14.30
CA THR A 429 9.34 12.27 15.34
C THR A 429 8.86 11.94 16.77
N ARG A 430 7.79 11.16 16.91
CA ARG A 430 7.27 10.80 18.24
C ARG A 430 8.21 9.78 18.88
N VAL A 431 8.77 10.14 20.02
CA VAL A 431 9.58 9.25 20.87
C VAL A 431 8.75 8.77 22.06
N THR A 432 8.85 7.47 22.36
CA THR A 432 8.27 6.87 23.57
C THR A 432 9.41 6.56 24.54
N VAL A 433 9.22 6.90 25.81
CA VAL A 433 10.18 6.59 26.88
C VAL A 433 9.42 5.82 27.95
N LEU A 434 9.89 4.62 28.25
CA LEU A 434 9.35 3.75 29.31
C LEU A 434 10.38 3.68 30.43
N THR A 435 9.92 3.67 31.68
CA THR A 435 10.78 3.54 32.86
C THR A 435 10.23 2.47 33.77
N GLU A 436 11.06 1.49 34.10
CA GLU A 436 10.75 0.44 35.07
C GLU A 436 11.79 0.48 36.21
N ASP A 437 11.33 0.19 37.44
CA ASP A 437 12.21 0.07 38.60
C ASP A 437 12.37 -1.41 38.96
N ASN A 438 13.58 -1.93 38.77
CA ASN A 438 13.93 -3.32 39.06
C ASN A 438 14.87 -3.38 40.27
N GLY A 439 14.32 -3.21 41.47
CA GLY A 439 14.98 -3.58 42.73
C GLY A 439 16.35 -2.92 42.95
N GLY A 440 16.48 -1.63 42.64
CA GLY A 440 17.73 -0.86 42.81
C GLY A 440 18.48 -0.54 41.52
N ARG A 441 18.01 -1.05 40.37
CA ARG A 441 18.41 -0.63 39.02
C ARG A 441 17.23 -0.03 38.29
N ARG A 442 17.39 1.19 37.75
CA ARG A 442 16.36 1.85 36.97
C ARG A 442 16.56 1.52 35.49
N HIS A 443 15.56 0.90 34.89
CA HIS A 443 15.58 0.54 33.47
C HIS A 443 14.82 1.61 32.68
N VAL A 444 15.48 2.21 31.69
CA VAL A 444 14.91 3.26 30.84
C VAL A 444 14.99 2.80 29.40
N VAL A 445 13.84 2.70 28.73
CA VAL A 445 13.76 2.25 27.34
C VAL A 445 13.30 3.41 26.46
N VAL A 446 14.10 3.81 25.49
CA VAL A 446 13.78 4.85 24.50
C VAL A 446 13.46 4.20 23.15
N GLN A 447 12.24 4.39 22.66
CA GLN A 447 11.74 3.79 21.41
C GLN A 447 11.36 4.86 20.38
N GLY A 448 11.71 4.61 19.11
CA GLY A 448 11.31 5.42 17.94
C GLY A 448 12.43 6.28 17.36
N SER A 449 12.09 7.33 16.62
CA SER A 449 13.08 8.25 16.04
C SER A 449 13.45 9.35 17.04
N LEU A 450 14.66 9.29 17.58
CA LEU A 450 15.15 10.23 18.58
C LEU A 450 15.78 11.47 17.90
N THR A 451 14.96 12.48 17.66
CA THR A 451 15.38 13.78 17.12
C THR A 451 15.44 14.84 18.23
N PHE A 452 15.93 16.04 17.91
CA PHE A 452 15.95 17.21 18.79
C PHE A 452 14.56 17.53 19.37
N LEU A 453 13.48 17.18 18.67
CA LEU A 453 12.10 17.34 19.16
C LEU A 453 11.75 16.37 20.30
N GLY A 454 12.40 15.21 20.37
CA GLY A 454 12.23 14.21 21.42
C GLY A 454 13.10 14.46 22.66
N VAL A 455 14.17 15.25 22.52
CA VAL A 455 15.13 15.55 23.59
C VAL A 455 14.49 16.05 24.88
N PRO A 456 13.56 17.02 24.88
CA PRO A 456 12.96 17.51 26.12
C PRO A 456 12.29 16.41 26.94
N ARG A 457 11.63 15.45 26.27
CA ARG A 457 10.93 14.34 26.92
C ARG A 457 11.91 13.33 27.50
N VAL A 458 12.93 12.94 26.74
CA VAL A 458 13.99 12.04 27.21
C VAL A 458 14.77 12.69 28.36
N ALA A 459 15.18 13.95 28.22
CA ALA A 459 15.91 14.68 29.25
C ALA A 459 15.09 14.83 30.54
N GLN A 460 13.78 15.08 30.45
CA GLN A 460 12.92 15.14 31.64
C GLN A 460 12.85 13.79 32.37
N THR A 461 12.71 12.69 31.64
CA THR A 461 12.69 11.34 32.22
C THR A 461 14.04 10.96 32.84
N LEU A 462 15.14 11.26 32.15
CA LEU A 462 16.50 11.01 32.63
C LEU A 462 16.84 11.87 33.87
N ARG A 463 16.36 13.12 33.93
CA ARG A 463 16.52 13.98 35.13
C ARG A 463 15.71 13.51 36.33
N ALA A 464 14.62 12.76 36.11
CA ALA A 464 13.83 12.19 37.20
C ALA A 464 14.50 10.97 37.85
N VAL A 465 15.64 10.49 37.32
CA VAL A 465 16.46 9.43 37.89
C VAL A 465 17.10 9.89 39.21
N PRO A 466 16.94 9.15 40.32
CA PRO A 466 17.61 9.45 41.59
C PRO A 466 19.13 9.49 41.42
N THR A 467 19.76 10.47 42.06
CA THR A 467 21.22 10.62 42.10
C THR A 467 21.87 9.37 42.71
N GLY A 468 22.93 8.85 42.08
CA GLY A 468 23.65 7.66 42.57
C GLY A 468 23.01 6.32 42.16
N ALA A 469 21.88 6.31 41.47
CA ALA A 469 21.25 5.07 41.01
C ALA A 469 22.01 4.43 39.83
N HIS A 470 21.97 3.10 39.76
CA HIS A 470 22.39 2.34 38.58
C HIS A 470 21.28 2.38 37.52
N VAL A 471 21.61 2.77 36.30
CA VAL A 471 20.66 2.92 35.19
C VAL A 471 21.06 2.02 34.03
N ASP A 472 20.11 1.22 33.55
CA ASP A 472 20.22 0.49 32.29
C ASP A 472 19.38 1.26 31.24
N LEU A 473 20.01 1.84 30.22
CA LEU A 473 19.39 2.68 29.19
C LEU A 473 19.38 1.95 27.84
N ASP A 474 18.21 1.43 27.45
CA ASP A 474 18.02 0.73 26.19
C ASP A 474 17.58 1.70 25.08
N LEU A 475 18.42 1.86 24.06
CA LEU A 475 18.14 2.68 22.89
C LEU A 475 17.59 1.79 21.76
N HIS A 476 16.26 1.71 21.69
CA HIS A 476 15.50 1.11 20.60
C HIS A 476 15.15 2.15 19.52
N VAL A 477 16.17 2.84 19.01
CA VAL A 477 15.99 3.95 18.08
C VAL A 477 16.35 3.58 16.65
N ASP A 478 15.54 4.03 15.70
CA ASP A 478 15.82 3.88 14.26
C ASP A 478 16.63 5.05 13.68
N PHE A 479 16.76 6.13 14.46
CA PHE A 479 17.54 7.32 14.15
C PHE A 479 17.85 8.10 15.43
N MET A 480 19.06 8.66 15.56
CA MET A 480 19.43 9.61 16.60
C MET A 480 20.18 10.79 15.99
N ASP A 481 19.69 12.02 16.16
CA ASP A 481 20.41 13.21 15.73
C ASP A 481 21.46 13.67 16.75
N HIS A 482 22.29 14.64 16.33
CA HIS A 482 23.41 15.11 17.14
C HIS A 482 22.95 15.75 18.46
N ALA A 483 21.85 16.51 18.45
CA ALA A 483 21.30 17.13 19.65
C ALA A 483 20.82 16.09 20.68
N ALA A 484 20.21 15.01 20.21
CA ALA A 484 19.83 13.89 21.05
C ALA A 484 21.03 13.14 21.64
N PHE A 485 22.05 12.89 20.82
CA PHE A 485 23.29 12.28 21.28
C PHE A 485 23.95 13.12 22.39
N GLU A 486 24.16 14.41 22.13
CA GLU A 486 24.75 15.34 23.11
C GLU A 486 23.95 15.36 24.42
N SER A 487 22.62 15.41 24.35
CA SER A 487 21.79 15.43 25.56
C SER A 487 21.91 14.16 26.40
N ILE A 488 21.96 12.98 25.77
CA ILE A 488 22.13 11.70 26.50
C ILE A 488 23.56 11.58 27.03
N HIS A 489 24.55 11.98 26.23
CA HIS A 489 25.96 11.90 26.59
C HIS A 489 26.30 12.83 27.76
N ALA A 490 25.87 14.09 27.71
CA ALA A 490 26.05 15.03 28.81
C ALA A 490 25.38 14.54 30.10
N TRP A 491 24.13 14.06 30.01
CA TRP A 491 23.43 13.50 31.18
C TRP A 491 24.17 12.29 31.77
N ARG A 492 24.64 11.36 30.92
CA ARG A 492 25.40 10.18 31.37
C ARG A 492 26.65 10.60 32.15
N VAL A 493 27.45 11.50 31.59
CA VAL A 493 28.70 11.99 32.21
C VAL A 493 28.41 12.66 33.54
N ASP A 494 27.36 13.48 33.63
CA ASP A 494 26.95 14.12 34.89
C ASP A 494 26.44 13.11 35.93
N HIS A 495 25.67 12.09 35.50
CA HIS A 495 25.14 11.05 36.38
C HIS A 495 26.25 10.15 36.93
N GLU A 496 27.22 9.77 36.09
CA GLU A 496 28.41 9.02 36.53
C GLU A 496 29.29 9.85 37.48
N ARG A 497 29.42 11.15 37.25
CA ARG A 497 30.16 12.06 38.14
C ARG A 497 29.54 12.19 39.53
N THR A 498 28.21 12.04 39.64
CA THR A 498 27.49 12.10 40.93
C THR A 498 27.39 10.75 41.64
N GLY A 499 28.14 9.74 41.17
CA GLY A 499 28.26 8.43 41.81
C GLY A 499 27.27 7.36 41.32
N GLY A 500 26.48 7.66 40.29
CA GLY A 500 25.66 6.66 39.60
C GLY A 500 26.47 5.87 38.57
N THR A 501 25.89 4.84 37.97
CA THR A 501 26.46 4.20 36.78
C THR A 501 25.39 4.08 35.71
N VAL A 502 25.77 4.19 34.44
CA VAL A 502 24.86 4.04 33.31
C VAL A 502 25.42 2.96 32.38
N ASP A 503 24.62 1.94 32.09
CA ASP A 503 24.86 1.00 31.00
C ASP A 503 23.95 1.37 29.83
N ILE A 504 24.48 1.45 28.60
CA ILE A 504 23.72 1.87 27.42
C ILE A 504 23.74 0.74 26.40
N ASP A 505 22.58 0.13 26.17
CA ASP A 505 22.40 -0.97 25.23
C ASP A 505 21.70 -0.50 23.94
N GLU A 506 22.35 -0.71 22.79
CA GLU A 506 21.82 -0.37 21.47
C GLU A 506 21.41 -1.64 20.72
N VAL A 507 20.10 -1.92 20.62
CA VAL A 507 19.61 -3.20 20.05
C VAL A 507 19.55 -3.19 18.52
N HIS A 508 19.46 -2.00 17.91
CA HIS A 508 19.17 -1.87 16.48
C HIS A 508 20.37 -1.44 15.64
N GLU A 509 21.06 -0.38 16.06
CA GLU A 509 22.31 0.12 15.47
C GLU A 509 23.16 0.81 16.54
N ASN A 510 24.49 0.65 16.50
CA ASN A 510 25.42 1.30 17.45
C ASN A 510 25.63 2.79 17.13
N TRP A 511 24.61 3.63 17.28
CA TRP A 511 24.66 5.08 17.02
C TRP A 511 25.44 5.82 18.12
N TYR A 512 25.10 5.55 19.38
CA TYR A 512 25.74 6.14 20.55
C TYR A 512 27.21 5.73 20.66
N GLU A 513 27.54 4.45 20.48
CA GLU A 513 28.94 3.96 20.52
C GLU A 513 29.80 4.58 19.40
N ARG A 514 29.21 4.90 18.24
CA ARG A 514 29.94 5.48 17.11
C ARG A 514 30.11 6.99 17.20
N ASN A 515 29.06 7.71 17.61
CA ASN A 515 29.14 9.15 17.83
C ASN A 515 30.10 9.47 18.98
N SER A 516 30.15 8.65 20.04
CA SER A 516 31.15 8.77 21.10
C SER A 516 32.59 8.50 20.65
N ARG A 517 32.79 7.93 19.45
CA ARG A 517 34.09 7.71 18.80
C ARG A 517 34.37 8.63 17.62
N ASN A 518 33.57 9.69 17.41
CA ASN A 518 33.72 10.65 16.29
C ASN A 518 33.67 10.03 14.87
N ALA A 519 32.84 9.00 14.66
CA ALA A 519 32.61 8.44 13.33
C ALA A 519 31.56 9.26 12.52
N PRO A 520 31.61 9.27 11.16
CA PRO A 520 30.65 10.02 10.34
C PRO A 520 29.22 9.47 10.43
N PRO A 521 28.18 10.33 10.34
CA PRO A 521 26.78 9.93 10.54
C PRO A 521 26.26 9.06 9.37
N LEU A 522 25.42 8.07 9.69
CA LEU A 522 24.77 7.21 8.69
C LEU A 522 23.52 7.89 8.09
N VAL A 523 23.17 7.49 6.86
CA VAL A 523 21.82 7.68 6.30
C VAL A 523 20.90 6.64 6.94
N LYS A 524 19.64 7.00 7.21
CA LYS A 524 18.61 6.09 7.77
C LYS A 524 18.62 4.74 7.03
N THR A 525 19.10 3.69 7.70
CA THR A 525 19.09 2.32 7.17
C THR A 525 17.84 1.60 7.66
N PRO A 526 17.14 0.84 6.80
CA PRO A 526 16.01 0.02 7.24
C PRO A 526 16.48 -0.99 8.27
N PRO A 527 15.60 -1.44 9.18
CA PRO A 527 15.99 -2.40 10.19
C PRO A 527 16.60 -3.65 9.58
N ARG A 528 17.89 -3.89 9.88
CA ARG A 528 18.55 -5.16 9.54
C ARG A 528 17.85 -6.23 10.37
N GLY A 529 16.91 -6.90 9.72
CA GLY A 529 15.92 -7.73 10.37
C GLY A 529 16.52 -8.83 11.26
N LEU A 530 15.61 -9.47 12.00
CA LEU A 530 15.67 -10.67 12.81
C LEU A 530 16.50 -11.87 12.25
N ALA A 531 17.22 -11.73 11.13
CA ALA A 531 18.01 -12.74 10.44
C ALA A 531 19.25 -13.23 11.22
N ARG A 532 19.71 -12.51 12.26
CA ARG A 532 21.00 -12.83 12.90
C ARG A 532 20.97 -14.06 13.81
N TRP A 533 19.87 -14.33 14.50
CA TRP A 533 19.84 -15.36 15.55
C TRP A 533 19.64 -16.79 15.01
N TRP A 534 18.99 -16.95 13.86
CA TRP A 534 18.79 -18.25 13.20
C TRP A 534 19.77 -18.54 12.05
N ALA A 535 20.57 -17.55 11.61
CA ALA A 535 21.61 -17.79 10.61
C ALA A 535 22.74 -18.69 11.16
N PRO A 536 23.30 -19.62 10.36
CA PRO A 536 24.52 -20.36 10.68
C PRO A 536 25.68 -19.44 11.07
N TRP A 537 26.52 -19.87 12.02
CA TRP A 537 27.61 -19.04 12.54
C TRP A 537 28.58 -18.54 11.46
N GLY A 538 28.84 -19.33 10.40
CA GLY A 538 29.68 -18.91 9.27
C GLY A 538 29.05 -17.82 8.36
N MET A 539 27.73 -17.63 8.43
CA MET A 539 27.01 -16.55 7.73
C MET A 539 26.77 -15.32 8.62
N ARG A 540 27.07 -15.43 9.92
CA ARG A 540 27.15 -14.28 10.81
C ARG A 540 28.51 -13.64 10.52
N GLY A 541 28.55 -12.66 9.62
CA GLY A 541 29.78 -11.93 9.31
C GLY A 541 30.47 -11.42 10.57
N PRO A 542 31.80 -11.15 10.53
CA PRO A 542 32.54 -10.68 11.70
C PRO A 542 31.80 -9.50 12.32
N SER A 543 31.49 -9.61 13.61
CA SER A 543 31.04 -8.48 14.42
C SER A 543 31.98 -7.33 14.12
N SER A 544 31.46 -6.25 13.56
CA SER A 544 32.22 -5.09 13.11
C SER A 544 32.85 -4.38 14.31
N GLY A 545 33.95 -4.92 14.81
CA GLY A 545 34.99 -4.23 15.55
C GLY A 545 36.21 -4.09 14.63
N PRO A 546 37.00 -3.01 14.74
CA PRO A 546 38.14 -2.80 13.87
C PRO A 546 39.27 -3.75 14.28
N SER A 547 39.48 -4.82 13.51
CA SER A 547 40.75 -5.55 13.51
C SER A 547 41.33 -5.53 12.11
N SER A 548 42.39 -4.77 11.93
CA SER A 548 43.22 -4.72 10.73
C SER A 548 43.95 -6.05 10.53
N GLY A 549 43.52 -6.83 9.54
CA GLY A 549 44.23 -8.00 9.02
C GLY A 549 43.40 -8.68 7.93
N PRO A 550 44.02 -9.27 6.89
CA PRO A 550 43.28 -10.07 5.92
C PRO A 550 42.62 -11.26 6.64
N PRO A 551 41.43 -11.71 6.20
CA PRO A 551 40.72 -12.80 6.86
C PRO A 551 41.55 -14.10 6.72
N SER A 552 42.25 -14.48 7.78
CA SER A 552 42.76 -15.83 7.91
C SER A 552 41.56 -16.75 8.14
N ALA A 553 41.43 -17.77 7.29
CA ALA A 553 40.49 -18.85 7.52
C ALA A 553 40.70 -19.37 8.96
N PRO A 554 39.64 -19.52 9.79
CA PRO A 554 39.82 -20.00 11.14
C PRO A 554 40.46 -21.38 11.06
N ALA A 555 41.64 -21.52 11.66
CA ALA A 555 42.28 -22.82 11.83
C ALA A 555 41.27 -23.73 12.53
N ALA A 556 40.91 -24.84 11.89
CA ALA A 556 39.96 -25.84 12.37
C ALA A 556 40.56 -26.64 13.54
N GLY A 557 40.92 -25.95 14.62
CA GLY A 557 41.33 -26.55 15.88
C GLY A 557 40.13 -26.67 16.83
N LEU A 558 40.12 -27.74 17.64
CA LEU A 558 39.08 -28.02 18.65
C LEU A 558 38.76 -26.83 19.58
N GLY A 559 39.73 -25.93 19.83
CA GLY A 559 39.53 -24.72 20.63
C GLY A 559 38.67 -23.64 19.97
N ALA A 560 38.67 -23.54 18.64
CA ALA A 560 37.90 -22.54 17.90
C ALA A 560 36.39 -22.86 17.94
N THR A 561 36.01 -24.15 17.88
CA THR A 561 34.61 -24.60 17.89
C THR A 561 33.95 -24.42 19.26
N SER A 562 34.65 -24.73 20.35
CA SER A 562 34.16 -24.48 21.72
C SER A 562 33.98 -22.97 21.98
N GLY A 563 34.84 -22.12 21.41
CA GLY A 563 34.69 -20.67 21.45
C GLY A 563 33.41 -20.16 20.77
N LEU A 564 32.98 -20.79 19.67
CA LEU A 564 31.74 -20.43 18.97
C LEU A 564 30.48 -20.77 19.77
N LEU A 565 30.44 -21.95 20.40
CA LEU A 565 29.33 -22.34 21.27
C LEU A 565 29.22 -21.41 22.48
N ALA A 566 30.36 -21.10 23.12
CA ALA A 566 30.40 -20.17 24.24
C ALA A 566 29.98 -18.75 23.82
N ALA A 567 30.35 -18.29 22.63
CA ALA A 567 29.91 -17.01 22.09
C ALA A 567 28.39 -16.99 21.83
N GLY A 568 27.83 -18.07 21.27
CA GLY A 568 26.39 -18.21 21.09
C GLY A 568 25.61 -18.22 22.42
N ALA A 569 26.15 -18.87 23.46
CA ALA A 569 25.55 -18.87 24.79
C ALA A 569 25.59 -17.48 25.44
N ARG A 570 26.70 -16.74 25.30
CA ARG A 570 26.79 -15.34 25.77
C ARG A 570 25.77 -14.44 25.07
N GLU A 571 25.63 -14.56 23.75
CA GLU A 571 24.62 -13.83 22.98
C GLU A 571 23.20 -14.15 23.46
N TYR A 572 22.87 -15.43 23.64
CA TYR A 572 21.57 -15.84 24.18
C TYR A 572 21.32 -15.22 25.56
N HIS A 573 22.33 -15.20 26.44
CA HIS A 573 22.22 -14.58 27.76
C HIS A 573 21.99 -13.07 27.72
N ALA A 574 22.67 -12.37 26.81
CA ALA A 574 22.55 -10.93 26.66
C ALA A 574 21.21 -10.52 26.03
N SER A 575 20.78 -11.16 24.94
CA SER A 575 19.67 -10.65 24.12
C SER A 575 18.36 -11.42 24.25
N THR A 576 18.39 -12.68 24.71
CA THR A 576 17.24 -13.60 24.64
C THR A 576 16.72 -14.02 26.02
N THR A 577 17.59 -14.19 27.02
CA THR A 577 17.21 -14.71 28.34
C THR A 577 16.12 -13.91 29.02
N GLY A 578 16.18 -12.57 29.02
CA GLY A 578 15.15 -11.72 29.64
C GLY A 578 13.76 -11.97 29.06
N ARG A 579 13.67 -12.07 27.72
CA ARG A 579 12.43 -12.33 26.98
C ARG A 579 11.92 -13.76 27.18
N MET A 580 12.84 -14.72 27.30
CA MET A 580 12.52 -16.14 27.43
C MET A 580 12.18 -16.56 28.86
N ARG A 581 12.63 -15.81 29.87
CA ARG A 581 12.48 -16.14 31.30
C ARG A 581 11.03 -16.38 31.71
N ALA A 582 10.10 -15.53 31.29
CA ALA A 582 8.69 -15.69 31.61
C ALA A 582 8.07 -16.94 30.96
N VAL A 583 8.44 -17.23 29.70
CA VAL A 583 7.93 -18.41 28.97
C VAL A 583 8.50 -19.69 29.56
N MET A 584 9.81 -19.77 29.75
CA MET A 584 10.46 -20.95 30.31
C MET A 584 10.14 -21.15 31.78
N GLY A 585 9.93 -20.09 32.56
CA GLY A 585 9.43 -20.18 33.93
C GLY A 585 8.08 -20.89 34.01
N ARG A 586 7.16 -20.60 33.07
CA ARG A 586 5.87 -21.31 32.98
C ARG A 586 6.03 -22.77 32.54
N LEU A 587 6.98 -23.06 31.65
CA LEU A 587 7.20 -24.42 31.12
C LEU A 587 8.09 -25.30 32.01
N ALA A 588 8.81 -24.73 32.98
CA ALA A 588 9.84 -25.42 33.76
C ALA A 588 9.31 -26.62 34.57
N HIS A 589 8.03 -26.59 34.94
CA HIS A 589 7.44 -27.59 35.83
C HIS A 589 6.61 -28.65 35.11
N ARG A 590 6.19 -28.41 33.86
CA ARG A 590 5.38 -29.35 33.08
C ARG A 590 5.47 -29.07 31.57
N GLN A 591 5.59 -30.12 30.77
CA GLN A 591 5.49 -30.04 29.31
C GLN A 591 4.13 -30.55 28.80
N ARG A 592 3.58 -29.89 27.77
CA ARG A 592 2.33 -30.28 27.06
C ARG A 592 2.46 -30.06 25.54
N PRO A 593 3.34 -30.82 24.87
CA PRO A 593 3.55 -30.66 23.44
C PRO A 593 2.34 -31.08 22.62
N LYS A 594 2.18 -30.45 21.45
CA LYS A 594 1.10 -30.69 20.51
C LYS A 594 1.43 -31.79 19.49
N ALA A 595 2.71 -32.14 19.34
CA ALA A 595 3.12 -33.26 18.51
C ALA A 595 4.44 -33.89 18.97
N LEU A 596 4.60 -35.20 18.71
CA LEU A 596 5.91 -35.85 18.59
C LEU A 596 6.44 -35.60 17.17
N PHE A 597 7.56 -34.90 17.03
CA PHE A 597 8.18 -34.58 15.74
C PHE A 597 9.44 -35.43 15.53
N ILE A 598 9.34 -36.43 14.65
CA ILE A 598 10.44 -37.32 14.28
C ILE A 598 11.11 -36.76 13.02
N ALA A 599 12.37 -36.34 13.13
CA ALA A 599 13.10 -35.69 12.06
C ALA A 599 14.53 -36.24 11.89
N CYS A 600 15.16 -35.89 10.78
CA CYS A 600 16.56 -36.25 10.55
C CYS A 600 17.50 -35.46 11.47
N ALA A 601 18.60 -36.09 11.88
CA ALA A 601 19.71 -35.45 12.60
C ALA A 601 20.53 -34.48 11.74
N ASP A 602 20.24 -34.37 10.43
CA ASP A 602 20.83 -33.39 9.52
C ASP A 602 20.73 -31.97 10.10
N SER A 603 21.87 -31.27 10.22
CA SER A 603 21.97 -29.96 10.87
C SER A 603 21.18 -28.85 10.16
N ARG A 604 20.76 -29.08 8.92
CA ARG A 604 19.95 -28.15 8.12
C ARG A 604 18.45 -28.34 8.35
N VAL A 605 18.04 -29.42 9.00
CA VAL A 605 16.65 -29.70 9.37
C VAL A 605 16.42 -29.26 10.81
N VAL A 606 15.73 -28.13 10.98
CA VAL A 606 15.44 -27.54 12.30
C VAL A 606 13.92 -27.49 12.50
N PRO A 607 13.33 -28.47 13.22
CA PRO A 607 11.88 -28.61 13.36
C PRO A 607 11.15 -27.31 13.74
N ASN A 608 11.56 -26.67 14.84
CA ASN A 608 10.96 -25.42 15.29
C ASN A 608 11.02 -24.26 14.27
N LEU A 609 12.02 -24.27 13.39
CA LEU A 609 12.15 -23.25 12.35
C LEU A 609 11.17 -23.51 11.21
N ILE A 610 11.06 -24.77 10.77
CA ILE A 610 10.21 -25.14 9.62
C ILE A 610 8.72 -25.17 9.97
N THR A 611 8.36 -25.30 11.26
CA THR A 611 6.98 -25.27 11.76
C THR A 611 6.59 -23.94 12.41
N ALA A 612 7.53 -23.01 12.56
CA ALA A 612 7.37 -21.77 13.34
C ALA A 612 6.84 -22.01 14.78
N SER A 613 7.27 -23.10 15.42
CA SER A 613 6.81 -23.49 16.76
C SER A 613 7.75 -23.02 17.88
N GLY A 614 7.18 -22.61 19.01
CA GLY A 614 7.90 -22.14 20.19
C GLY A 614 8.38 -23.26 21.12
N PRO A 615 9.08 -22.91 22.22
CA PRO A 615 9.41 -23.86 23.29
C PRO A 615 8.15 -24.51 23.87
N GLY A 616 8.18 -25.83 24.04
CA GLY A 616 7.07 -26.59 24.61
C GLY A 616 6.01 -27.07 23.60
N ASP A 617 6.01 -26.58 22.36
CA ASP A 617 5.03 -26.97 21.34
C ASP A 617 5.31 -28.35 20.73
N LEU A 618 6.58 -28.71 20.56
CA LEU A 618 7.00 -29.97 19.94
C LEU A 618 7.86 -30.81 20.89
N PHE A 619 7.55 -32.10 20.98
CA PHE A 619 8.45 -33.10 21.54
C PHE A 619 9.25 -33.69 20.38
N THR A 620 10.55 -33.41 20.29
CA THR A 620 11.31 -33.70 19.07
C THR A 620 12.26 -34.88 19.26
N LEU A 621 12.20 -35.86 18.35
CA LEU A 621 13.15 -36.96 18.21
C LEU A 621 13.95 -36.77 16.92
N ARG A 622 15.29 -36.72 17.02
CA ARG A 622 16.17 -36.56 15.86
C ARG A 622 17.13 -37.74 15.74
N ASN A 623 17.06 -38.46 14.62
CA ASN A 623 17.94 -39.59 14.34
C ASN A 623 18.37 -39.62 12.86
N ILE A 624 19.28 -40.52 12.49
CA ILE A 624 19.78 -40.61 11.12
C ILE A 624 18.65 -41.12 10.21
N GLY A 625 18.20 -40.31 9.26
CA GLY A 625 17.19 -40.71 8.27
C GLY A 625 15.75 -40.74 8.77
N ASN A 626 15.45 -40.09 9.91
CA ASN A 626 14.10 -40.00 10.48
C ASN A 626 13.40 -41.37 10.63
N LEU A 627 14.17 -42.40 10.99
CA LEU A 627 13.74 -43.80 11.01
C LEU A 627 13.00 -44.15 12.30
N VAL A 628 12.00 -45.02 12.14
CA VAL A 628 11.20 -45.61 13.20
C VAL A 628 11.35 -47.13 13.09
N PRO A 629 12.16 -47.76 13.96
CA PRO A 629 12.23 -49.21 14.04
C PRO A 629 10.87 -49.81 14.37
N ARG A 630 10.53 -50.92 13.72
CA ARG A 630 9.30 -51.67 14.06
C ARG A 630 9.36 -52.18 15.49
N HIS A 631 8.21 -52.15 16.17
CA HIS A 631 8.11 -52.64 17.55
C HIS A 631 8.42 -54.14 17.60
N ASN A 632 9.37 -54.51 18.46
CA ASN A 632 9.75 -55.90 18.73
C ASN A 632 9.96 -56.09 20.25
N PRO A 633 9.08 -56.84 20.95
CA PRO A 633 9.11 -57.00 22.41
C PRO A 633 10.38 -57.63 23.01
N GLY A 634 11.33 -58.11 22.19
CA GLY A 634 12.56 -58.78 22.66
C GLY A 634 13.83 -58.47 21.86
N GLY A 635 13.84 -57.41 21.03
CA GLY A 635 15.01 -57.09 20.19
C GLY A 635 14.84 -55.86 19.29
N GLY A 636 14.23 -54.78 19.80
CA GLY A 636 14.03 -53.51 19.09
C GLY A 636 15.04 -52.42 19.48
N ASP A 637 14.82 -51.20 18.99
CA ASP A 637 15.56 -50.01 19.42
C ASP A 637 14.86 -49.37 20.63
N ASP A 638 15.52 -49.39 21.78
CA ASP A 638 14.96 -48.85 23.02
C ASP A 638 14.85 -47.32 22.99
N SER A 639 15.65 -46.63 22.17
CA SER A 639 15.69 -45.15 22.15
C SER A 639 14.43 -44.56 21.50
N VAL A 640 14.13 -44.97 20.27
CA VAL A 640 12.95 -44.52 19.52
C VAL A 640 11.68 -45.09 20.13
N GLY A 641 11.70 -46.36 20.54
CA GLY A 641 10.57 -46.99 21.21
C GLY A 641 10.15 -46.25 22.49
N ALA A 642 11.11 -45.95 23.37
CA ALA A 642 10.84 -45.20 24.60
C ALA A 642 10.33 -43.78 24.32
N ALA A 643 10.86 -43.10 23.29
CA ALA A 643 10.39 -41.77 22.91
C ALA A 643 8.93 -41.78 22.43
N ILE A 644 8.54 -42.79 21.65
CA ILE A 644 7.16 -42.98 21.19
C ILE A 644 6.25 -43.29 22.37
N GLU A 645 6.62 -44.24 23.23
CA GLU A 645 5.83 -44.59 24.41
C GLU A 645 5.66 -43.41 25.36
N TYR A 646 6.72 -42.66 25.63
CA TYR A 646 6.65 -41.46 26.46
C TYR A 646 5.74 -40.39 25.84
N ALA A 647 5.88 -40.10 24.55
CA ALA A 647 5.05 -39.10 23.89
C ALA A 647 3.56 -39.47 23.87
N VAL A 648 3.25 -40.74 23.60
CA VAL A 648 1.87 -41.20 23.39
C VAL A 648 1.17 -41.53 24.70
N THR A 649 1.89 -42.11 25.66
CA THR A 649 1.32 -42.60 26.93
C THR A 649 1.51 -41.63 28.08
N VAL A 650 2.63 -40.89 28.14
CA VAL A 650 2.89 -39.95 29.26
C VAL A 650 2.51 -38.51 28.90
N LEU A 651 2.96 -38.02 27.74
CA LEU A 651 2.65 -36.65 27.29
C LEU A 651 1.30 -36.54 26.59
N GLU A 652 0.74 -37.68 26.21
CA GLU A 652 -0.53 -37.83 25.53
C GLU A 652 -0.68 -36.98 24.25
N VAL A 653 0.40 -36.78 23.49
CA VAL A 653 0.38 -35.91 22.30
C VAL A 653 -0.75 -36.32 21.32
N PRO A 654 -1.45 -35.35 20.70
CA PRO A 654 -2.54 -35.64 19.76
C PRO A 654 -2.03 -35.95 18.34
N SER A 655 -0.75 -35.73 18.04
CA SER A 655 -0.18 -35.94 16.70
C SER A 655 1.25 -36.50 16.77
N ILE A 656 1.60 -37.36 15.80
CA ILE A 656 2.98 -37.75 15.49
C ILE A 656 3.29 -37.34 14.06
N VAL A 657 4.39 -36.62 13.89
CA VAL A 657 4.87 -36.13 12.60
C VAL A 657 6.17 -36.84 12.24
N VAL A 658 6.26 -37.41 11.03
CA VAL A 658 7.51 -37.90 10.45
C VAL A 658 7.96 -36.96 9.34
N CYS A 659 9.10 -36.31 9.52
CA CYS A 659 9.64 -35.33 8.59
C CYS A 659 10.91 -35.84 7.90
N GLY A 660 10.79 -36.15 6.60
CA GLY A 660 11.94 -36.39 5.71
C GLY A 660 12.38 -35.11 5.00
N HIS A 661 13.48 -35.17 4.26
CA HIS A 661 13.99 -34.00 3.55
C HIS A 661 14.73 -34.33 2.24
N SER A 662 14.87 -33.33 1.37
CA SER A 662 15.70 -33.45 0.16
C SER A 662 17.18 -33.60 0.51
N HIS A 663 17.94 -34.28 -0.36
CA HIS A 663 19.37 -34.54 -0.17
C HIS A 663 19.73 -35.21 1.17
N CYS A 664 18.90 -36.15 1.61
CA CYS A 664 19.14 -36.90 2.85
C CYS A 664 20.38 -37.80 2.72
N GLY A 665 21.37 -37.59 3.59
CA GLY A 665 22.60 -38.40 3.60
C GLY A 665 22.36 -39.87 3.91
N ALA A 666 21.37 -40.19 4.75
CA ALA A 666 20.98 -41.57 5.06
C ALA A 666 20.40 -42.29 3.83
N MET A 667 19.51 -41.62 3.09
CA MET A 667 18.91 -42.18 1.87
C MET A 667 19.94 -42.31 0.75
N ARG A 668 20.90 -41.39 0.66
CA ARG A 668 22.04 -41.52 -0.25
C ARG A 668 22.88 -42.76 0.07
N ALA A 669 23.25 -42.95 1.34
CA ALA A 669 24.06 -44.09 1.77
C ALA A 669 23.37 -45.44 1.48
N LEU A 670 22.05 -45.51 1.58
CA LEU A 670 21.27 -46.70 1.21
C LEU A 670 21.33 -46.99 -0.30
N LEU A 671 21.18 -45.97 -1.14
CA LEU A 671 21.27 -46.13 -2.61
C LEU A 671 22.69 -46.48 -3.09
N GLU A 672 23.72 -46.13 -2.32
CA GLU A 672 25.12 -46.46 -2.59
C GLU A 672 25.51 -47.88 -2.11
N GLY A 673 24.57 -48.66 -1.57
CA GLY A 673 24.81 -50.03 -1.09
C GLY A 673 25.39 -50.12 0.33
N GLY A 674 25.35 -49.02 1.10
CA GLY A 674 25.94 -48.95 2.45
C GLY A 674 25.25 -49.80 3.53
N ALA A 675 24.17 -50.50 3.20
CA ALA A 675 23.48 -51.42 4.10
C ALA A 675 24.05 -52.86 4.04
N ASP A 676 24.55 -53.27 2.88
CA ASP A 676 25.15 -54.60 2.62
C ASP A 676 26.66 -54.65 2.86
N SER A 677 27.32 -53.50 3.09
CA SER A 677 28.74 -53.42 3.46
C SER A 677 28.98 -53.86 4.91
N THR A 678 28.62 -55.11 5.21
CA THR A 678 28.87 -55.74 6.52
C THR A 678 30.35 -56.05 6.74
N ASP A 679 31.19 -55.92 5.70
CA ASP A 679 32.65 -56.10 5.74
C ASP A 679 33.45 -54.85 6.18
N ASP A 680 32.86 -53.64 6.21
CA ASP A 680 33.56 -52.47 6.75
C ASP A 680 33.30 -52.33 8.25
N ALA A 681 34.19 -52.92 9.06
CA ALA A 681 34.14 -52.92 10.52
C ALA A 681 33.99 -51.52 11.16
N ARG A 682 34.17 -50.43 10.39
CA ARG A 682 34.08 -49.03 10.86
C ARG A 682 32.67 -48.47 10.97
N LEU A 683 31.67 -49.03 10.26
CA LEU A 683 30.30 -48.47 10.19
C LEU A 683 29.19 -49.44 10.62
N GLY A 684 29.52 -50.54 11.31
CA GLY A 684 28.57 -51.60 11.66
C GLY A 684 27.32 -51.15 12.44
N GLN A 685 27.38 -50.09 13.25
CA GLN A 685 26.19 -49.56 13.93
C GLN A 685 25.26 -48.79 12.99
N LEU A 686 25.84 -47.95 12.12
CA LEU A 686 25.09 -47.18 11.14
C LEU A 686 24.44 -48.09 10.10
N GLY A 687 25.16 -49.10 9.59
CA GLY A 687 24.59 -50.09 8.68
C GLY A 687 23.39 -50.82 9.30
N ARG A 688 23.53 -51.31 10.54
CA ARG A 688 22.41 -51.94 11.28
C ARG A 688 21.22 -51.01 11.46
N TRP A 689 21.46 -49.73 11.72
CA TRP A 689 20.42 -48.71 11.85
C TRP A 689 19.68 -48.44 10.53
N LEU A 690 20.42 -48.31 9.44
CA LEU A 690 19.85 -48.01 8.12
C LEU A 690 18.97 -49.15 7.59
N ARG A 691 19.10 -50.38 8.10
CA ARG A 691 18.18 -51.50 7.78
C ARG A 691 16.72 -51.22 8.11
N HIS A 692 16.45 -50.30 9.04
CA HIS A 692 15.08 -49.86 9.32
C HIS A 692 14.43 -49.09 8.15
N ALA A 693 15.20 -48.74 7.12
CA ALA A 693 14.73 -48.14 5.86
C ALA A 693 14.68 -49.11 4.66
N GLU A 694 15.28 -50.30 4.74
CA GLU A 694 15.58 -51.19 3.59
C GLU A 694 14.37 -51.73 2.82
N HIS A 695 13.17 -51.71 3.39
CA HIS A 695 11.99 -52.30 2.74
C HIS A 695 11.32 -51.37 1.70
N GLY A 696 11.99 -50.28 1.30
CA GLY A 696 11.49 -49.29 0.35
C GLY A 696 12.40 -48.97 -0.85
N ALA A 697 13.55 -49.65 -1.00
CA ALA A 697 14.41 -49.46 -2.16
C ALA A 697 13.93 -50.32 -3.34
N PRO A 698 13.62 -49.77 -4.53
CA PRO A 698 13.54 -50.59 -5.73
C PRO A 698 14.94 -51.13 -6.02
N ALA A 699 15.17 -52.41 -5.75
CA ALA A 699 16.36 -53.11 -6.21
C ALA A 699 16.24 -53.29 -7.72
N ASP A 700 16.62 -52.28 -8.51
CA ASP A 700 16.99 -52.48 -9.91
C ASP A 700 18.50 -52.79 -9.96
N PRO A 701 18.89 -54.05 -10.22
CA PRO A 701 20.30 -54.45 -10.27
C PRO A 701 21.11 -53.71 -11.36
N SER A 702 20.45 -53.03 -12.30
CA SER A 702 21.11 -52.34 -13.42
C SER A 702 21.73 -50.98 -13.06
N THR A 703 21.46 -50.44 -11.86
CA THR A 703 22.01 -49.15 -11.39
C THR A 703 23.19 -49.25 -10.42
N LEU A 704 23.62 -50.48 -10.09
CA LEU A 704 24.78 -50.72 -9.22
C LEU A 704 26.06 -50.13 -9.84
N GLY A 705 26.60 -49.06 -9.23
CA GLY A 705 27.87 -48.42 -9.61
C GLY A 705 27.80 -46.97 -10.13
N GLN A 706 26.60 -46.37 -10.26
CA GLN A 706 26.44 -44.94 -10.56
C GLN A 706 26.06 -44.14 -9.31
N PRO A 707 26.54 -42.89 -9.14
CA PRO A 707 26.16 -42.06 -8.00
C PRO A 707 24.65 -41.77 -8.04
N PRO A 708 23.92 -41.90 -6.92
CA PRO A 708 22.48 -41.72 -6.90
C PRO A 708 22.07 -40.30 -7.27
N THR A 709 21.06 -40.18 -8.13
CA THR A 709 20.52 -38.88 -8.55
C THR A 709 19.76 -38.21 -7.41
N ALA A 710 19.68 -36.87 -7.43
CA ALA A 710 18.88 -36.11 -6.46
C ALA A 710 17.38 -36.50 -6.47
N GLU A 711 16.85 -36.89 -7.64
CA GLU A 711 15.50 -37.42 -7.78
C GLU A 711 15.33 -38.77 -7.07
N ALA A 712 16.26 -39.70 -7.26
CA ALA A 712 16.21 -41.00 -6.60
C ALA A 712 16.25 -40.84 -5.06
N ILE A 713 17.10 -39.94 -4.56
CA ILE A 713 17.17 -39.62 -3.13
C ILE A 713 15.86 -39.01 -2.64
N ARG A 714 15.26 -38.09 -3.40
CA ARG A 714 13.95 -37.49 -3.05
C ARG A 714 12.85 -38.55 -3.00
N HIS A 715 12.73 -39.41 -4.00
CA HIS A 715 11.74 -40.48 -4.03
C HIS A 715 11.93 -41.44 -2.86
N LEU A 716 13.17 -41.85 -2.57
CA LEU A 716 13.45 -42.72 -1.43
C LEU A 716 13.15 -42.03 -0.09
N SER A 717 13.49 -40.74 0.06
CA SER A 717 13.11 -39.95 1.25
C SER A 717 11.59 -39.91 1.45
N GLN A 718 10.81 -39.73 0.37
CA GLN A 718 9.34 -39.69 0.42
C GLN A 718 8.74 -41.06 0.75
N ALA A 719 9.22 -42.13 0.11
CA ALA A 719 8.81 -43.50 0.40
C ALA A 719 9.17 -43.91 1.84
N ASN A 720 10.33 -43.46 2.33
CA ASN A 720 10.75 -43.70 3.70
C ASN A 720 9.77 -43.10 4.71
N ILE A 721 9.27 -41.86 4.49
CA ILE A 721 8.27 -41.25 5.38
C ILE A 721 7.04 -42.15 5.53
N LEU A 722 6.47 -42.62 4.41
CA LEU A 722 5.32 -43.53 4.41
C LEU A 722 5.61 -44.80 5.21
N ARG A 723 6.78 -45.40 5.00
CA ARG A 723 7.17 -46.61 5.71
C ARG A 723 7.33 -46.38 7.22
N GLN A 724 7.85 -45.24 7.63
CA GLN A 724 7.99 -44.93 9.05
C GLN A 724 6.63 -44.66 9.71
N LEU A 725 5.67 -44.08 8.98
CA LEU A 725 4.27 -43.99 9.42
C LEU A 725 3.65 -45.37 9.64
N GLU A 726 3.91 -46.33 8.74
CA GLU A 726 3.47 -47.73 8.94
C GLU A 726 4.16 -48.40 10.13
N ASN A 727 5.45 -48.14 10.34
CA ASN A 727 6.18 -48.71 11.48
C ASN A 727 5.65 -48.16 12.81
N LEU A 728 5.22 -46.90 12.87
CA LEU A 728 4.57 -46.33 14.05
C LEU A 728 3.31 -47.12 14.45
N LEU A 729 2.54 -47.63 13.48
CA LEU A 729 1.35 -48.45 13.74
C LEU A 729 1.66 -49.84 14.30
N SER A 730 2.92 -50.29 14.31
CA SER A 730 3.32 -51.53 14.99
C SER A 730 3.39 -51.37 16.51
N TYR A 731 3.42 -50.14 17.04
CA TYR A 731 3.44 -49.87 18.48
C TYR A 731 2.03 -49.95 19.06
N PRO A 732 1.78 -50.77 20.11
CA PRO A 732 0.43 -50.96 20.67
C PRO A 732 -0.23 -49.67 21.19
N SER A 733 0.55 -48.71 21.70
CA SER A 733 0.05 -47.42 22.20
C SER A 733 -0.42 -46.51 21.06
N VAL A 734 0.35 -46.45 19.96
CA VAL A 734 0.04 -45.68 18.75
C VAL A 734 -1.17 -46.27 18.04
N GLN A 735 -1.15 -47.58 17.79
CA GLN A 735 -2.23 -48.27 17.07
C GLN A 735 -3.58 -48.05 17.75
N ARG A 736 -3.62 -48.21 19.08
CA ARG A 736 -4.83 -48.02 19.89
C ARG A 736 -5.37 -46.60 19.79
N ARG A 737 -4.54 -45.58 20.02
CA ARG A 737 -5.00 -44.18 20.02
C ARG A 737 -5.34 -43.68 18.62
N SER A 738 -4.67 -44.18 17.59
CA SER A 738 -5.01 -43.87 16.20
C SER A 738 -6.36 -44.49 15.82
N ALA A 739 -6.61 -45.75 16.17
CA ALA A 739 -7.90 -46.42 15.95
C ALA A 739 -9.07 -45.73 16.67
N GLU A 740 -8.81 -45.11 17.83
CA GLU A 740 -9.79 -44.33 18.58
C GLU A 740 -9.95 -42.88 18.09
N GLY A 741 -9.22 -42.45 17.05
CA GLY A 741 -9.25 -41.08 16.52
C GLY A 741 -8.64 -40.04 17.47
N ARG A 742 -7.83 -40.47 18.45
CA ARG A 742 -7.19 -39.60 19.46
C ARG A 742 -5.71 -39.31 19.15
N LEU A 743 -5.21 -39.79 18.02
CA LEU A 743 -3.83 -39.63 17.56
C LEU A 743 -3.78 -39.56 16.03
N GLU A 744 -3.31 -38.43 15.51
CA GLU A 744 -3.09 -38.20 14.07
C GLU A 744 -1.65 -38.53 13.68
N LEU A 745 -1.46 -39.14 12.50
CA LEU A 745 -0.15 -39.45 11.93
C LEU A 745 0.07 -38.63 10.66
N THR A 746 1.06 -37.74 10.66
CA THR A 746 1.31 -36.79 9.55
C THR A 746 2.70 -36.99 8.93
N GLY A 747 2.77 -37.10 7.61
CA GLY A 747 4.03 -37.11 6.86
C GLY A 747 4.41 -35.73 6.36
N LEU A 748 5.63 -35.27 6.64
CA LEU A 748 6.19 -34.02 6.11
C LEU A 748 7.43 -34.28 5.28
N TYR A 749 7.59 -33.51 4.20
CA TYR A 749 8.79 -33.51 3.37
C TYR A 749 9.33 -32.09 3.23
N TYR A 750 10.53 -31.85 3.75
CA TYR A 750 11.20 -30.54 3.68
C TYR A 750 12.20 -30.48 2.52
N ASP A 751 11.97 -29.59 1.56
CA ASP A 751 12.92 -29.35 0.48
C ASP A 751 13.91 -28.24 0.86
N LEU A 752 15.17 -28.64 1.06
CA LEU A 752 16.27 -27.76 1.44
C LEU A 752 16.58 -26.67 0.40
N GLU A 753 16.38 -26.94 -0.89
CA GLU A 753 16.73 -25.97 -1.94
C GLU A 753 15.72 -24.82 -2.02
N SER A 754 14.43 -25.14 -1.94
CA SER A 754 13.35 -24.14 -1.98
C SER A 754 12.93 -23.62 -0.61
N ALA A 755 13.44 -24.22 0.47
CA ALA A 755 13.04 -23.98 1.85
C ALA A 755 11.53 -24.17 2.09
N ARG A 756 10.89 -25.11 1.37
CA ARG A 756 9.45 -25.39 1.46
C ARG A 756 9.16 -26.70 2.17
N VAL A 757 8.11 -26.70 2.99
CA VAL A 757 7.56 -27.90 3.62
C VAL A 757 6.35 -28.38 2.81
N HIS A 758 6.33 -29.67 2.50
CA HIS A 758 5.22 -30.35 1.86
C HIS A 758 4.57 -31.32 2.85
N VAL A 759 3.25 -31.45 2.80
CA VAL A 759 2.47 -32.36 3.65
C VAL A 759 1.98 -33.52 2.81
N LEU A 760 1.96 -34.72 3.39
CA LEU A 760 1.34 -35.89 2.79
C LEU A 760 -0.19 -35.70 2.77
N ASP A 761 -0.80 -35.81 1.59
CA ASP A 761 -2.26 -35.73 1.42
C ASP A 761 -3.01 -36.79 2.25
N GLU A 762 -4.27 -36.52 2.60
CA GLU A 762 -5.12 -37.41 3.42
C GLU A 762 -5.30 -38.81 2.82
N ARG A 763 -5.14 -38.93 1.49
CA ARG A 763 -5.18 -40.21 0.77
C ARG A 763 -3.89 -41.00 0.84
N GLY A 764 -2.79 -40.41 1.33
CA GLY A 764 -1.49 -41.06 1.48
C GLY A 764 -0.65 -41.16 0.19
N ASP A 765 -1.12 -40.63 -0.94
CA ASP A 765 -0.52 -40.91 -2.25
C ASP A 765 0.52 -39.88 -2.69
N ARG A 766 0.47 -38.62 -2.22
CA ARG A 766 1.31 -37.52 -2.75
C ARG A 766 1.64 -36.46 -1.69
N PHE A 767 2.82 -35.86 -1.82
CA PHE A 767 3.22 -34.67 -1.06
C PHE A 767 2.77 -33.39 -1.77
N VAL A 768 1.98 -32.57 -1.09
CA VAL A 768 1.44 -31.30 -1.62
C VAL A 768 2.05 -30.10 -0.90
N ALA A 769 2.24 -28.99 -1.61
CA ALA A 769 2.71 -27.75 -1.02
C ALA A 769 1.56 -27.08 -0.22
N LEU A 770 1.85 -26.59 0.97
CA LEU A 770 0.89 -25.83 1.77
C LEU A 770 0.66 -24.44 1.15
N HIS A 771 -0.53 -24.21 0.60
CA HIS A 771 -0.95 -22.87 0.17
C HIS A 771 -1.66 -22.12 1.33
N PRO A 772 -1.41 -20.81 1.54
CA PRO A 772 -1.96 -20.03 2.65
C PRO A 772 -3.49 -20.05 2.77
N GLU A 773 -4.19 -20.29 1.67
CA GLU A 773 -5.66 -20.28 1.59
C GLU A 773 -6.31 -21.64 1.90
N GLN A 774 -5.53 -22.72 2.06
CA GLN A 774 -6.02 -24.10 2.17
C GLN A 774 -5.86 -24.72 3.57
N VAL A 775 -5.27 -24.01 4.54
CA VAL A 775 -5.06 -24.51 5.90
C VAL A 775 -6.08 -23.86 6.83
N PRO A 776 -6.96 -24.61 7.52
CA PRO A 776 -7.78 -24.06 8.58
C PRO A 776 -6.86 -23.40 9.62
N GLY A 777 -7.09 -22.11 9.92
CA GLY A 777 -6.36 -21.43 10.97
C GLY A 777 -6.47 -22.18 12.31
N PRO A 778 -5.53 -21.99 13.25
CA PRO A 778 -5.62 -22.63 14.56
C PRO A 778 -7.01 -22.38 15.13
N ALA A 779 -7.72 -23.46 15.51
CA ALA A 779 -9.00 -23.33 16.17
C ALA A 779 -8.81 -22.36 17.34
N GLY A 780 -9.64 -21.32 17.40
CA GLY A 780 -9.61 -20.37 18.50
C GLY A 780 -9.70 -21.08 19.85
N PRO A 781 -9.29 -20.42 20.95
CA PRO A 781 -9.26 -21.05 22.26
C PRO A 781 -10.58 -21.76 22.55
N VAL A 782 -10.49 -23.04 22.94
CA VAL A 782 -11.63 -23.88 23.29
C VAL A 782 -12.43 -23.14 24.38
N PRO A 783 -13.76 -22.95 24.24
CA PRO A 783 -14.56 -22.32 25.27
C PRO A 783 -14.47 -23.15 26.57
N GLY A 784 -13.71 -22.66 27.56
CA GLY A 784 -13.50 -23.36 28.83
C GLY A 784 -12.08 -23.29 29.39
N GLU A 785 -11.06 -22.95 28.58
CA GLU A 785 -9.77 -22.55 29.16
C GLU A 785 -9.88 -21.10 29.65
N ALA A 786 -9.94 -20.94 30.98
CA ALA A 786 -9.91 -19.63 31.62
C ALA A 786 -8.74 -18.81 31.07
N ARG A 787 -9.05 -17.64 30.49
CA ARG A 787 -8.03 -16.61 30.28
C ARG A 787 -7.40 -16.35 31.65
N PRO A 788 -6.06 -16.41 31.78
CA PRO A 788 -5.43 -15.90 32.99
C PRO A 788 -5.85 -14.44 33.13
N ASP A 789 -6.27 -14.07 34.34
CA ASP A 789 -6.62 -12.69 34.68
C ASP A 789 -5.52 -11.75 34.19
N PRO A 790 -5.87 -10.60 33.57
CA PRO A 790 -4.90 -9.53 33.44
C PRO A 790 -4.45 -9.16 34.85
N ASP A 791 -3.14 -9.17 35.10
CA ASP A 791 -2.57 -8.64 36.32
C ASP A 791 -3.19 -7.25 36.61
N PRO A 792 -3.49 -6.93 37.88
CA PRO A 792 -4.03 -5.64 38.23
C PRO A 792 -3.02 -4.56 37.83
N ASP A 793 -3.51 -3.61 37.04
CA ASP A 793 -2.85 -2.37 36.66
C ASP A 793 -2.21 -1.71 37.90
N PRO A 794 -0.87 -1.54 37.98
CA PRO A 794 -0.23 -1.00 39.18
C PRO A 794 -0.49 0.50 39.40
N ASP A 795 -1.17 1.19 38.48
CA ASP A 795 -1.42 2.64 38.55
C ASP A 795 -2.83 3.03 39.08
N GLY A 796 -3.58 2.10 39.67
CA GLY A 796 -4.97 2.32 40.10
C GLY A 796 -5.22 2.69 41.58
N ALA A 797 -4.20 2.76 42.44
CA ALA A 797 -4.39 2.93 43.89
C ALA A 797 -3.74 4.23 44.41
N GLY A 798 -4.48 5.34 44.37
CA GLY A 798 -4.01 6.56 45.03
C GLY A 798 -4.79 7.85 44.75
N ALA A 799 -6.12 7.85 44.81
CA ALA A 799 -6.88 9.12 44.85
C ALA A 799 -8.33 8.93 45.34
N ALA A 800 -8.53 8.48 46.59
CA ALA A 800 -9.78 8.73 47.34
C ALA A 800 -9.62 8.28 48.80
N ASP A 801 -8.99 9.08 49.64
CA ASP A 801 -9.58 9.50 50.93
C ASP A 801 -8.64 10.45 51.67
N VAL A 802 -9.20 11.20 52.61
CA VAL A 802 -8.57 12.18 53.51
C VAL A 802 -8.59 13.63 52.99
N ALA A 803 -9.79 14.20 53.01
CA ALA A 803 -9.98 15.58 53.48
C ALA A 803 -10.27 15.54 54.99
N ARG A 804 -9.23 15.79 55.80
CA ARG A 804 -9.28 16.54 57.07
C ARG A 804 -7.91 17.17 57.30
#